data_AF-A0A540K7G4-F1
#
_entry.id   AF-A0A540K7G4-F1
#
_cell.length_a   1.000
_cell.length_b   1.000
_cell.length_c   1.000
_cell.angle_alpha   90.00
_cell.angle_beta   90.00
_cell.angle_gamma   90.00
#
_symmetry.space_group_name_H-M   'P 1'
#
loop_
_entity.id
_entity.type
_entity.pdbx_description
1 polymer ?
#
loop_
_entity_poly.entity_id
_entity_poly.type
_entity_poly.pdbx_seq_one_letter_code
_entity_poly.pdbx_strand_id
1 'polypeptide(L)'
;MSSSPHALLHLQPRPSPPPPLCFGSILFPSQSLTQFKKFRKSNFSLKLYNNGSKSGVFGRTSGVIRSSVAEESNGAAEQKPKQQAVVKRPYPFHEIELKWQCYWKENRTFRTPDEIDTSKPKYYVLDMFPYPSGAGLHVGHPLGYTATDILARFKRMQGYNVLHPMGWDAFGLPAEQYAIETGTHPKITTLKNIDRFRSQLKSLGFSYDWDREISTTEPEYYRWTQWIFLQLLKRGLAYQAEVPVNWCPALGTVLANEEVIDGLSERGGHPVIRKPMKQWMLKITAYADRLLDDLDDLDWPESIKEMQRNWIGRSEGAEMEFPILSSDGQERGTKITIYTTRPDTIFGATYLVVAPEHPLLSTLVSTAQRETVEEYIDLASRKSDLERTELQKEKTGVFSGCYAKNPVNGEAVPIWVADYVLGSYGTGAIMAVPAHDTRDFEFASKFDIPIRWVVMPDDKNISGSKKAYSGEGTVINSSNSTLGLDINDLSSKEAASKVIDWAEKTAHGKKKVNFKLRDWLFARQRYWGEPIPVVFLDDTGETVPILETELPLTLPELDDFSPTGTGEPPLSKAVSWVKTKDPLSGKPARRETSTMPQWAGSCWYYLRFMDPKNSEELVEKRKEMYWNQVDVYVGGAEHAVLHLLYSRFWHKGIILGEVQYIAYKDTDGNFISADSGTAVEHQQEIIPEEKVMKSGDSFVLKDNPDICLIARSHKMSKSRGNVVNPDDVVSEYGADSLRLYEMFMGPLR
;
A
#
# COMPACT_ATOMS: atom_id res chain seq x y z
N MET A 1 -4.87 36.56 -64.78
CA MET A 1 -3.57 36.72 -65.48
C MET A 1 -2.49 36.72 -64.40
N SER A 2 -1.37 36.00 -64.48
CA SER A 2 -0.95 35.04 -65.51
C SER A 2 0.12 34.06 -64.97
N SER A 3 -0.18 32.76 -65.04
CA SER A 3 0.71 31.62 -65.32
C SER A 3 2.15 31.56 -64.74
N SER A 4 2.40 30.51 -63.96
CA SER A 4 3.73 29.88 -63.78
C SER A 4 4.22 29.20 -65.09
N PRO A 5 5.49 28.73 -65.17
CA PRO A 5 5.63 27.28 -65.02
C PRO A 5 6.85 26.78 -64.21
N HIS A 6 6.69 25.55 -63.74
CA HIS A 6 7.57 24.68 -62.94
C HIS A 6 9.05 24.53 -63.34
N ALA A 7 9.87 24.19 -62.34
CA ALA A 7 10.84 23.09 -62.42
C ALA A 7 10.69 22.20 -61.17
N LEU A 8 10.78 20.88 -61.30
CA LEU A 8 10.64 19.93 -60.17
C LEU A 8 12.00 19.51 -59.61
N LEU A 9 12.04 19.24 -58.30
CA LEU A 9 13.05 18.41 -57.66
C LEU A 9 12.34 17.41 -56.73
N HIS A 10 12.53 16.11 -56.98
CA HIS A 10 11.83 15.06 -56.24
C HIS A 10 12.38 14.93 -54.81
N LEU A 11 11.57 15.29 -53.82
CA LEU A 11 11.71 14.76 -52.47
C LEU A 11 10.91 13.45 -52.37
N GLN A 12 11.59 12.37 -52.00
CA GLN A 12 10.93 11.11 -51.69
C GLN A 12 10.06 11.27 -50.42
N PRO A 13 8.93 10.55 -50.31
CA PRO A 13 8.23 10.45 -49.04
C PRO A 13 9.18 9.83 -48.02
N ARG A 14 9.38 10.50 -46.87
CA ARG A 14 10.04 9.89 -45.73
C ARG A 14 9.20 8.68 -45.30
N PRO A 15 9.80 7.55 -44.90
CA PRO A 15 9.03 6.49 -44.26
C PRO A 15 8.29 7.08 -43.05
N SER A 16 7.04 6.69 -42.87
CA SER A 16 6.27 6.99 -41.67
C SER A 16 7.04 6.55 -40.42
N PRO A 17 6.95 7.27 -39.29
CA PRO A 17 7.51 6.78 -38.04
C PRO A 17 6.95 5.37 -37.75
N PRO A 18 7.74 4.48 -37.14
CA PRO A 18 7.18 3.21 -36.65
C PRO A 18 6.05 3.50 -35.66
N PRO A 19 5.06 2.60 -35.54
CA PRO A 19 4.00 2.75 -34.53
C PRO A 19 4.64 2.86 -33.12
N PRO A 20 3.98 3.57 -32.18
CA PRO A 20 4.49 3.68 -30.82
C PRO A 20 4.71 2.28 -30.23
N LEU A 21 5.90 2.06 -29.67
CA LEU A 21 6.18 0.83 -28.93
C LEU A 21 5.24 0.78 -27.72
N CYS A 22 4.49 -0.32 -27.59
CA CYS A 22 3.56 -0.50 -26.48
C CYS A 22 4.28 -0.31 -25.14
N PHE A 23 3.70 0.52 -24.28
CA PHE A 23 4.22 0.76 -22.94
C PHE A 23 4.04 -0.47 -22.06
N GLY A 24 4.94 -0.65 -21.09
CA GLY A 24 5.03 -1.85 -20.26
C GLY A 24 5.41 -1.51 -18.84
N SER A 25 4.40 -1.40 -17.98
CA SER A 25 4.53 -1.41 -16.52
C SER A 25 4.76 -2.83 -15.98
N ILE A 26 5.47 -2.97 -14.86
CA ILE A 26 6.06 -4.24 -14.38
C ILE A 26 5.68 -4.52 -12.91
N LEU A 27 4.88 -5.58 -12.67
CA LEU A 27 4.45 -6.16 -11.38
C LEU A 27 4.54 -7.71 -11.30
N PHE A 28 5.15 -8.19 -10.23
CA PHE A 28 5.34 -9.63 -9.96
C PHE A 28 4.11 -10.37 -9.38
N PRO A 29 3.59 -11.42 -10.04
CA PRO A 29 2.79 -12.47 -9.41
C PRO A 29 3.68 -13.60 -8.83
N SER A 30 3.20 -14.34 -7.82
CA SER A 30 4.02 -15.36 -7.14
C SER A 30 3.85 -16.78 -7.72
N GLN A 31 4.85 -17.28 -8.45
CA GLN A 31 4.99 -18.68 -8.86
C GLN A 31 6.39 -19.27 -8.54
N SER A 32 6.60 -20.57 -8.74
CA SER A 32 7.59 -21.36 -7.98
C SER A 32 8.96 -21.58 -8.64
N LEU A 33 10.04 -21.35 -7.89
CA LEU A 33 11.41 -21.74 -8.25
C LEU A 33 11.75 -23.13 -7.71
N THR A 34 11.50 -24.18 -8.49
CA THR A 34 11.67 -25.59 -8.05
C THR A 34 13.04 -26.23 -8.35
N GLN A 35 14.03 -25.49 -8.88
CA GLN A 35 15.34 -26.09 -9.26
C GLN A 35 16.42 -26.14 -8.16
N PHE A 36 16.28 -25.41 -7.04
CA PHE A 36 17.32 -25.36 -5.98
C PHE A 36 17.64 -26.70 -5.28
N LYS A 37 16.87 -27.77 -5.50
CA LYS A 37 17.03 -29.07 -4.82
C LYS A 37 17.82 -30.14 -5.59
N LYS A 38 18.28 -29.91 -6.83
CA LYS A 38 18.93 -30.96 -7.65
C LYS A 38 20.45 -31.08 -7.55
N PHE A 39 21.17 -30.10 -6.97
CA PHE A 39 22.65 -30.14 -6.90
C PHE A 39 23.27 -30.73 -5.61
N ARG A 40 22.48 -31.04 -4.56
CA ARG A 40 22.98 -31.75 -3.36
C ARG A 40 23.11 -33.27 -3.58
N LYS A 41 23.95 -33.72 -4.53
CA LYS A 41 24.33 -35.14 -4.64
C LYS A 41 25.63 -35.47 -5.41
N SER A 42 26.74 -34.82 -5.06
CA SER A 42 28.09 -35.27 -5.47
C SER A 42 29.12 -35.13 -4.34
N ASN A 43 29.33 -36.24 -3.63
CA ASN A 43 30.49 -36.60 -2.78
C ASN A 43 31.38 -35.47 -2.22
N PHE A 44 31.07 -35.00 -1.00
CA PHE A 44 32.08 -34.47 -0.08
C PHE A 44 31.83 -35.00 1.34
N SER A 45 32.84 -35.64 1.93
CA SER A 45 32.79 -36.13 3.31
C SER A 45 33.37 -35.09 4.27
N LEU A 46 32.52 -34.39 5.01
CA LEU A 46 32.98 -33.59 6.16
C LEU A 46 33.49 -34.53 7.25
N LYS A 47 34.82 -34.59 7.43
CA LYS A 47 35.39 -35.00 8.72
C LYS A 47 35.26 -33.83 9.70
N LEU A 48 34.30 -33.95 10.61
CA LEU A 48 34.17 -33.06 11.76
C LEU A 48 35.44 -33.16 12.62
N TYR A 49 36.23 -32.08 12.70
CA TYR A 49 37.29 -31.96 13.68
C TYR A 49 36.70 -31.46 14.99
N ASN A 50 36.62 -32.35 15.98
CA ASN A 50 36.10 -32.04 17.30
C ASN A 50 37.27 -31.77 18.26
N ASN A 51 37.27 -30.63 18.95
CA ASN A 51 38.38 -30.27 19.85
C ASN A 51 38.29 -31.06 21.16
N GLY A 52 39.23 -31.98 21.38
CA GLY A 52 39.38 -32.76 22.61
C GLY A 52 40.85 -33.06 22.88
N SER A 53 41.30 -32.87 24.12
CA SER A 53 42.73 -32.88 24.48
C SER A 53 43.21 -34.20 25.08
N LYS A 54 44.39 -34.68 24.64
CA LYS A 54 45.57 -35.06 25.49
C LYS A 54 46.66 -35.86 24.71
N SER A 55 47.93 -35.55 25.03
CA SER A 55 49.16 -36.39 25.05
C SER A 55 49.49 -37.42 23.95
N GLY A 56 50.73 -37.39 23.39
CA GLY A 56 51.37 -38.62 22.85
C GLY A 56 52.51 -38.53 21.81
N VAL A 57 53.76 -38.30 22.26
CA VAL A 57 55.05 -38.92 21.82
C VAL A 57 55.37 -39.28 20.33
N PHE A 58 56.45 -38.67 19.79
CA PHE A 58 57.50 -39.10 18.83
C PHE A 58 57.36 -40.25 17.78
N GLY A 59 57.88 -39.99 16.55
CA GLY A 59 58.40 -40.96 15.55
C GLY A 59 58.24 -40.44 14.09
N ARG A 60 59.26 -40.21 13.23
CA ARG A 60 60.27 -41.09 12.59
C ARG A 60 59.66 -42.26 11.78
N THR A 61 60.01 -42.55 10.51
CA THR A 61 60.98 -41.95 9.54
C THR A 61 60.71 -42.41 8.09
N SER A 62 61.43 -41.81 7.12
CA SER A 62 61.89 -42.40 5.82
C SER A 62 60.87 -42.96 4.80
N GLY A 63 60.92 -42.44 3.58
CA GLY A 63 60.55 -43.16 2.35
C GLY A 63 61.79 -43.59 1.54
N VAL A 64 61.61 -44.49 0.57
CA VAL A 64 62.66 -44.91 -0.39
C VAL A 64 62.03 -45.09 -1.78
N ILE A 65 62.73 -44.61 -2.81
CA ILE A 65 62.36 -44.76 -4.22
C ILE A 65 62.90 -46.10 -4.75
N ARG A 66 62.16 -46.77 -5.65
CA ARG A 66 62.72 -47.75 -6.58
C ARG A 66 62.22 -47.49 -8.00
N SER A 67 63.15 -47.57 -8.94
CA SER A 67 62.94 -47.48 -10.38
C SER A 67 63.38 -48.78 -11.05
N SER A 68 62.72 -49.15 -12.14
CA SER A 68 63.19 -50.18 -13.08
C SER A 68 62.54 -49.98 -14.45
N VAL A 69 63.37 -49.65 -15.43
CA VAL A 69 63.12 -49.78 -16.88
C VAL A 69 63.33 -51.28 -17.22
N ALA A 70 62.82 -51.90 -18.28
CA ALA A 70 62.29 -51.39 -19.55
C ALA A 70 61.27 -52.36 -20.18
N GLU A 71 60.57 -51.94 -21.24
CA GLU A 71 60.82 -52.39 -22.63
C GLU A 71 59.86 -51.68 -23.61
N GLU A 72 60.33 -51.41 -24.83
CA GLU A 72 59.53 -50.79 -25.90
C GLU A 72 58.99 -51.84 -26.88
N SER A 73 57.82 -51.58 -27.46
CA SER A 73 57.41 -52.22 -28.72
C SER A 73 56.84 -51.16 -29.67
N ASN A 74 57.39 -51.09 -30.88
CA ASN A 74 57.07 -50.04 -31.85
C ASN A 74 55.80 -50.38 -32.64
N GLY A 75 54.78 -49.51 -32.54
CA GLY A 75 53.60 -49.51 -33.41
C GLY A 75 53.43 -48.14 -34.06
N ALA A 76 53.82 -48.01 -35.33
CA ALA A 76 53.72 -46.75 -36.06
C ALA A 76 52.27 -46.47 -36.47
N ALA A 77 51.75 -45.31 -36.05
CA ALA A 77 50.44 -44.78 -36.47
C ALA A 77 50.59 -43.32 -36.90
N GLU A 78 49.84 -42.92 -37.94
CA GLU A 78 50.04 -41.65 -38.64
C GLU A 78 49.74 -40.42 -37.77
N GLN A 79 50.66 -39.45 -37.75
CA GLN A 79 50.41 -38.15 -37.11
C GLN A 79 49.53 -37.27 -38.00
N LYS A 80 48.21 -37.27 -37.74
CA LYS A 80 47.36 -36.16 -38.20
C LYS A 80 47.72 -34.86 -37.46
N PRO A 81 47.71 -33.68 -38.11
CA PRO A 81 48.06 -32.43 -37.45
C PRO A 81 47.14 -32.16 -36.25
N LYS A 82 47.72 -32.01 -35.05
CA LYS A 82 46.98 -31.51 -33.89
C LYS A 82 46.59 -30.07 -34.14
N GLN A 83 45.32 -29.83 -34.44
CA GLN A 83 44.72 -28.50 -34.28
C GLN A 83 45.01 -28.02 -32.86
N GLN A 84 45.55 -26.82 -32.71
CA GLN A 84 45.76 -26.23 -31.39
C GLN A 84 44.38 -26.03 -30.75
N ALA A 85 44.10 -26.80 -29.70
CA ALA A 85 42.86 -26.65 -28.94
C ALA A 85 42.83 -25.24 -28.35
N VAL A 86 41.87 -24.42 -28.79
CA VAL A 86 41.65 -23.08 -28.26
C VAL A 86 41.35 -23.21 -26.77
N VAL A 87 42.31 -22.79 -25.94
CA VAL A 87 42.18 -22.84 -24.48
C VAL A 87 41.12 -21.82 -24.05
N LYS A 88 39.86 -22.28 -23.96
CA LYS A 88 38.76 -21.53 -23.38
C LYS A 88 39.07 -21.28 -21.90
N ARG A 89 39.65 -20.12 -21.61
CA ARG A 89 39.70 -19.56 -20.26
C ARG A 89 38.25 -19.24 -19.84
N PRO A 90 37.85 -19.48 -18.57
CA PRO A 90 36.56 -19.01 -18.07
C PRO A 90 36.49 -17.48 -18.13
N TYR A 91 35.28 -16.92 -18.20
CA TYR A 91 35.04 -15.48 -18.14
C TYR A 91 35.51 -14.92 -16.78
N PRO A 92 36.52 -14.03 -16.72
CA PRO A 92 37.08 -13.56 -15.47
C PRO A 92 36.25 -12.39 -14.93
N PHE A 93 35.00 -12.66 -14.54
CA PHE A 93 34.06 -11.66 -14.02
C PHE A 93 34.66 -10.84 -12.87
N HIS A 94 35.39 -11.49 -11.96
CA HIS A 94 36.07 -10.85 -10.83
C HIS A 94 37.14 -9.81 -11.24
N GLU A 95 37.76 -9.92 -12.42
CA GLU A 95 38.65 -8.88 -12.96
C GLU A 95 37.85 -7.78 -13.70
N ILE A 96 36.83 -8.18 -14.46
CA ILE A 96 36.12 -7.33 -15.42
C ILE A 96 35.09 -6.43 -14.73
N GLU A 97 34.28 -6.98 -13.82
CA GLU A 97 33.20 -6.26 -13.13
C GLU A 97 33.78 -5.16 -12.23
N LEU A 98 34.76 -5.49 -11.39
CA LEU A 98 35.44 -4.52 -10.52
C LEU A 98 36.11 -3.40 -11.33
N LYS A 99 36.78 -3.72 -12.45
CA LYS A 99 37.39 -2.72 -13.33
C LYS A 99 36.36 -1.70 -13.84
N TRP A 100 35.22 -2.15 -14.34
CA TRP A 100 34.20 -1.25 -14.87
C TRP A 100 33.45 -0.50 -13.78
N GLN A 101 33.19 -1.13 -12.63
CA GLN A 101 32.59 -0.47 -11.46
C GLN A 101 33.47 0.67 -10.93
N CYS A 102 34.79 0.47 -10.83
CA CYS A 102 35.73 1.55 -10.49
C CYS A 102 35.74 2.64 -11.56
N TYR A 103 35.84 2.29 -12.84
CA TYR A 103 35.81 3.26 -13.95
C TYR A 103 34.55 4.14 -13.93
N TRP A 104 33.36 3.55 -13.77
CA TRP A 104 32.10 4.30 -13.73
C TRP A 104 31.97 5.22 -12.52
N LYS A 105 32.51 4.79 -11.36
CA LYS A 105 32.57 5.57 -10.13
C LYS A 105 33.52 6.77 -10.28
N GLU A 106 34.74 6.54 -10.76
CA GLU A 106 35.79 7.54 -10.90
C GLU A 106 35.41 8.61 -11.94
N ASN A 107 34.85 8.19 -13.08
CA ASN A 107 34.40 9.09 -14.14
C ASN A 107 32.99 9.66 -13.90
N ARG A 108 32.34 9.34 -12.77
CA ARG A 108 30.94 9.70 -12.43
C ARG A 108 29.98 9.46 -13.61
N THR A 109 30.16 8.35 -14.34
CA THR A 109 29.53 8.06 -15.63
C THR A 109 27.99 8.08 -15.60
N PHE A 110 27.41 7.89 -14.42
CA PHE A 110 25.97 7.84 -14.21
C PHE A 110 25.37 9.08 -13.53
N ARG A 111 26.19 10.11 -13.27
CA ARG A 111 25.69 11.40 -12.73
C ARG A 111 24.67 12.01 -13.68
N THR A 112 23.59 12.51 -13.12
CA THR A 112 22.58 13.33 -13.79
C THR A 112 23.14 14.74 -13.99
N PRO A 113 22.92 15.42 -15.13
CA PRO A 113 23.23 16.84 -15.24
C PRO A 113 22.51 17.64 -14.15
N ASP A 114 23.27 18.45 -13.39
CA ASP A 114 22.69 19.35 -12.39
C ASP A 114 22.12 20.63 -13.03
N GLU A 115 22.67 21.03 -14.17
CA GLU A 115 22.13 22.05 -15.07
C GLU A 115 21.09 21.45 -16.02
N ILE A 116 20.02 22.21 -16.28
CA ILE A 116 18.92 21.79 -17.16
C ILE A 116 19.31 21.96 -18.62
N ASP A 117 19.69 20.85 -19.26
CA ASP A 117 19.98 20.78 -20.69
C ASP A 117 18.74 20.33 -21.48
N THR A 118 18.00 21.30 -22.03
CA THR A 118 16.82 21.07 -22.87
C THR A 118 17.13 20.66 -24.31
N SER A 119 18.41 20.54 -24.71
CA SER A 119 18.78 20.03 -26.04
C SER A 119 18.61 18.51 -26.17
N LYS A 120 18.43 17.81 -25.04
CA LYS A 120 18.19 16.36 -24.97
C LYS A 120 16.86 16.08 -24.25
N PRO A 121 16.12 15.02 -24.64
CA PRO A 121 14.94 14.60 -23.90
C PRO A 121 15.32 14.07 -22.50
N LYS A 122 14.51 14.40 -21.49
CA LYS A 122 14.63 13.86 -20.12
C LYS A 122 14.12 12.42 -20.05
N TYR A 123 14.64 11.64 -19.11
CA TYR A 123 14.03 10.37 -18.70
C TYR A 123 14.31 10.09 -17.22
N TYR A 124 13.27 10.03 -16.40
CA TYR A 124 13.35 9.75 -14.97
C TYR A 124 12.93 8.31 -14.71
N VAL A 125 13.92 7.45 -14.44
CA VAL A 125 13.71 6.08 -13.95
C VAL A 125 13.85 6.08 -12.44
N LEU A 126 12.90 5.45 -11.73
CA LEU A 126 12.90 5.41 -10.28
C LEU A 126 12.51 4.03 -9.73
N ASP A 127 13.29 3.56 -8.75
CA ASP A 127 12.95 2.41 -7.93
C ASP A 127 12.22 2.82 -6.64
N MET A 128 11.41 1.91 -6.10
CA MET A 128 11.09 1.91 -4.67
C MET A 128 12.39 1.71 -3.87
N PHE A 129 12.85 2.80 -3.25
CA PHE A 129 14.05 2.83 -2.42
C PHE A 129 13.90 1.92 -1.17
N PRO A 130 14.94 1.17 -0.78
CA PRO A 130 14.79 0.08 0.18
C PRO A 130 14.83 0.53 1.64
N TYR A 131 14.18 -0.27 2.48
CA TYR A 131 14.31 -0.19 3.94
C TYR A 131 15.66 -0.79 4.40
N PRO A 132 16.56 -0.03 5.07
CA PRO A 132 17.86 -0.51 5.58
C PRO A 132 17.67 -1.29 6.89
N SER A 133 16.74 -2.26 6.90
CA SER A 133 16.17 -2.91 8.09
C SER A 133 16.70 -4.31 8.38
N GLY A 134 17.91 -4.63 7.91
CA GLY A 134 18.57 -5.91 8.18
C GLY A 134 19.94 -6.01 7.52
N ALA A 135 20.59 -7.17 7.61
CA ALA A 135 21.99 -7.39 7.23
C ALA A 135 22.36 -7.22 5.72
N GLY A 136 21.43 -6.75 4.89
CA GLY A 136 21.63 -6.49 3.48
C GLY A 136 20.37 -6.59 2.62
N LEU A 137 20.59 -6.56 1.31
CA LEU A 137 19.66 -6.95 0.27
C LEU A 137 19.35 -8.46 0.35
N HIS A 138 18.17 -8.82 -0.15
CA HIS A 138 17.88 -10.16 -0.68
C HIS A 138 17.71 -10.08 -2.20
N VAL A 139 17.91 -11.18 -2.93
CA VAL A 139 17.77 -11.26 -4.40
C VAL A 139 16.42 -10.76 -4.94
N GLY A 140 15.38 -10.68 -4.10
CA GLY A 140 14.13 -10.00 -4.46
C GLY A 140 14.17 -8.47 -4.64
N HIS A 141 15.27 -7.76 -4.32
CA HIS A 141 15.42 -6.33 -4.70
C HIS A 141 16.14 -6.18 -6.05
N PRO A 142 17.32 -6.81 -6.27
CA PRO A 142 18.03 -6.71 -7.55
C PRO A 142 17.15 -7.03 -8.76
N LEU A 143 16.24 -8.00 -8.68
CA LEU A 143 15.27 -8.30 -9.76
C LEU A 143 14.52 -7.07 -10.32
N GLY A 144 14.10 -6.12 -9.46
CA GLY A 144 13.50 -4.86 -9.92
C GLY A 144 14.55 -3.85 -10.39
N TYR A 145 15.62 -3.71 -9.60
CA TYR A 145 16.70 -2.74 -9.82
C TYR A 145 17.54 -3.03 -11.09
N THR A 146 17.56 -4.29 -11.53
CA THR A 146 18.14 -4.74 -12.80
C THR A 146 17.30 -4.25 -13.98
N ALA A 147 15.97 -4.22 -13.87
CA ALA A 147 15.06 -3.74 -14.92
C ALA A 147 15.22 -2.24 -15.15
N THR A 148 15.21 -1.46 -14.07
CA THR A 148 15.43 -0.01 -14.09
C THR A 148 16.84 0.34 -14.56
N ASP A 149 17.88 -0.38 -14.13
CA ASP A 149 19.24 -0.17 -14.63
C ASP A 149 19.38 -0.45 -16.14
N ILE A 150 18.74 -1.51 -16.66
CA ILE A 150 18.72 -1.79 -18.11
C ILE A 150 18.04 -0.64 -18.87
N LEU A 151 16.89 -0.17 -18.41
CA LEU A 151 16.16 0.93 -19.04
C LEU A 151 16.93 2.26 -18.95
N ALA A 152 17.51 2.57 -17.79
CA ALA A 152 18.34 3.76 -17.59
C ALA A 152 19.57 3.75 -18.51
N ARG A 153 20.28 2.62 -18.60
CA ARG A 153 21.42 2.46 -19.51
C ARG A 153 21.01 2.58 -20.98
N PHE A 154 19.92 1.93 -21.38
CA PHE A 154 19.36 2.03 -22.73
C PHE A 154 19.02 3.49 -23.09
N LYS A 155 18.37 4.23 -22.19
CA LYS A 155 18.01 5.63 -22.40
C LYS A 155 19.22 6.56 -22.45
N ARG A 156 20.25 6.35 -21.60
CA ARG A 156 21.54 7.06 -21.72
C ARG A 156 22.19 6.79 -23.08
N MET A 157 22.15 5.55 -23.59
CA MET A 157 22.67 5.18 -24.91
C MET A 157 21.85 5.76 -26.08
N GLN A 158 20.55 6.01 -25.89
CA GLN A 158 19.71 6.77 -26.83
C GLN A 158 19.94 8.30 -26.76
N GLY A 159 20.83 8.79 -25.88
CA GLY A 159 21.14 10.21 -25.74
C GLY A 159 20.18 11.01 -24.85
N TYR A 160 19.37 10.35 -24.01
CA TYR A 160 18.52 11.03 -23.04
C TYR A 160 19.33 11.56 -21.85
N ASN A 161 18.88 12.66 -21.26
CA ASN A 161 19.30 13.07 -19.92
C ASN A 161 18.57 12.21 -18.89
N VAL A 162 19.26 11.21 -18.34
CA VAL A 162 18.66 10.21 -17.42
C VAL A 162 18.91 10.56 -15.97
N LEU A 163 17.83 10.79 -15.21
CA LEU A 163 17.81 10.75 -13.76
C LEU A 163 17.50 9.32 -13.33
N HIS A 164 18.43 8.70 -12.60
CA HIS A 164 18.29 7.35 -12.05
C HIS A 164 18.91 7.34 -10.65
N PRO A 165 18.15 7.72 -9.61
CA PRO A 165 18.68 7.96 -8.27
C PRO A 165 18.45 6.75 -7.34
N MET A 166 19.07 6.78 -6.17
CA MET A 166 18.84 5.80 -5.09
C MET A 166 18.98 6.48 -3.73
N GLY A 167 18.30 5.96 -2.71
CA GLY A 167 18.32 6.47 -1.34
C GLY A 167 17.78 5.43 -0.36
N TRP A 168 17.37 5.87 0.83
CA TRP A 168 17.01 4.96 1.93
C TRP A 168 15.77 5.47 2.66
N ASP A 169 14.73 4.65 2.79
CA ASP A 169 13.64 4.92 3.74
C ASP A 169 13.96 4.25 5.07
N ALA A 170 14.50 5.06 5.98
CA ALA A 170 15.41 4.65 7.05
C ALA A 170 14.87 4.91 8.46
N PHE A 171 13.77 5.65 8.59
CA PHE A 171 12.99 5.75 9.82
C PHE A 171 12.11 4.51 10.05
N GLY A 172 11.40 4.49 11.18
CA GLY A 172 10.31 3.56 11.45
C GLY A 172 10.66 2.35 12.31
N LEU A 173 9.59 1.63 12.63
CA LEU A 173 9.58 0.37 13.40
C LEU A 173 10.61 -0.69 12.91
N PRO A 174 10.95 -0.81 11.60
CA PRO A 174 11.96 -1.75 11.12
C PRO A 174 13.32 -1.61 11.81
N ALA A 175 13.87 -0.39 11.86
CA ALA A 175 15.15 -0.12 12.51
C ALA A 175 15.03 -0.04 14.04
N GLU A 176 13.92 0.48 14.55
CA GLU A 176 13.67 0.64 16.00
C GLU A 176 13.64 -0.69 16.76
N GLN A 177 12.90 -1.68 16.28
CA GLN A 177 12.85 -3.00 16.94
C GLN A 177 14.23 -3.66 16.98
N TYR A 178 14.96 -3.62 15.87
CA TYR A 178 16.31 -4.18 15.81
C TYR A 178 17.29 -3.45 16.75
N ALA A 179 17.13 -2.14 16.92
CA ALA A 179 17.89 -1.34 17.87
C ALA A 179 17.59 -1.73 19.34
N ILE A 180 16.32 -1.99 19.68
CA ILE A 180 15.90 -2.48 21.00
C ILE A 180 16.44 -3.91 21.25
N GLU A 181 16.25 -4.83 20.31
CA GLU A 181 16.71 -6.23 20.37
C GLU A 181 18.23 -6.35 20.53
N THR A 182 19.00 -5.44 19.94
CA THR A 182 20.48 -5.46 19.96
C THR A 182 21.12 -4.47 20.93
N GLY A 183 20.32 -3.71 21.70
CA GLY A 183 20.82 -2.67 22.62
C GLY A 183 21.70 -1.60 21.95
N THR A 184 21.49 -1.33 20.66
CA THR A 184 22.32 -0.44 19.84
C THR A 184 21.47 0.66 19.24
N HIS A 185 21.79 1.94 19.52
CA HIS A 185 21.00 3.10 19.11
C HIS A 185 20.65 3.09 17.60
N PRO A 186 19.39 3.35 17.21
CA PRO A 186 18.91 3.12 15.85
C PRO A 186 19.64 3.92 14.77
N LYS A 187 20.20 5.11 15.08
CA LYS A 187 21.03 5.89 14.17
C LYS A 187 22.26 5.11 13.69
N ILE A 188 22.87 4.33 14.60
CA ILE A 188 24.09 3.56 14.36
C ILE A 188 23.79 2.30 13.54
N THR A 189 22.72 1.56 13.88
CA THR A 189 22.32 0.36 13.12
C THR A 189 21.83 0.73 11.72
N THR A 190 21.09 1.83 11.59
CA THR A 190 20.60 2.36 10.32
C THR A 190 21.75 2.77 9.39
N LEU A 191 22.70 3.58 9.85
CA LEU A 191 23.85 3.99 9.04
C LEU A 191 24.68 2.78 8.56
N LYS A 192 24.95 1.83 9.47
CA LYS A 192 25.65 0.57 9.14
C LYS A 192 24.91 -0.25 8.08
N ASN A 193 23.58 -0.31 8.14
CA ASN A 193 22.77 -1.02 7.15
C ASN A 193 22.70 -0.25 5.82
N ILE A 194 22.66 1.08 5.84
CA ILE A 194 22.77 1.94 4.65
C ILE A 194 24.11 1.68 3.94
N ASP A 195 25.24 1.74 4.66
CA ASP A 195 26.57 1.45 4.11
C ASP A 195 26.64 0.05 3.50
N ARG A 196 26.04 -0.93 4.18
CA ARG A 196 25.90 -2.31 3.71
C ARG A 196 25.14 -2.38 2.38
N PHE A 197 23.91 -1.87 2.30
CA PHE A 197 23.12 -1.90 1.06
C PHE A 197 23.82 -1.13 -0.06
N ARG A 198 24.41 0.04 0.23
CA ARG A 198 25.17 0.85 -0.73
C ARG A 198 26.34 0.06 -1.33
N SER A 199 27.04 -0.77 -0.53
CA SER A 199 28.09 -1.64 -1.07
C SER A 199 27.56 -2.71 -2.03
N GLN A 200 26.40 -3.32 -1.72
CA GLN A 200 25.79 -4.37 -2.56
C GLN A 200 25.22 -3.81 -3.88
N LEU A 201 24.54 -2.67 -3.84
CA LEU A 201 24.05 -2.02 -5.08
C LEU A 201 25.19 -1.56 -5.99
N LYS A 202 26.38 -1.28 -5.42
CA LYS A 202 27.60 -0.95 -6.19
C LYS A 202 28.29 -2.19 -6.75
N SER A 203 28.35 -3.32 -6.02
CA SER A 203 28.90 -4.58 -6.55
C SER A 203 28.00 -5.24 -7.61
N LEU A 204 26.70 -4.92 -7.63
CA LEU A 204 25.76 -5.27 -8.72
C LEU A 204 25.88 -4.35 -9.96
N GLY A 205 26.72 -3.31 -9.88
CA GLY A 205 27.02 -2.42 -11.00
C GLY A 205 25.85 -1.56 -11.50
N PHE A 206 24.86 -1.23 -10.65
CA PHE A 206 23.72 -0.42 -11.07
C PHE A 206 24.09 1.05 -11.35
N SER A 207 23.49 1.65 -12.38
CA SER A 207 23.79 2.99 -12.91
C SER A 207 23.12 4.13 -12.13
N TYR A 208 23.19 4.06 -10.81
CA TYR A 208 22.64 5.07 -9.93
C TYR A 208 23.49 6.33 -9.87
N ASP A 209 22.82 7.47 -9.80
CA ASP A 209 23.42 8.76 -9.47
C ASP A 209 23.63 8.90 -7.96
N TRP A 210 24.76 8.38 -7.48
CA TRP A 210 25.17 8.48 -6.09
C TRP A 210 25.48 9.90 -5.60
N ASP A 211 25.56 10.90 -6.50
CA ASP A 211 25.61 12.30 -6.10
C ASP A 211 24.25 12.83 -5.59
N ARG A 212 23.17 12.06 -5.80
CA ARG A 212 21.79 12.38 -5.41
C ARG A 212 21.25 11.48 -4.30
N GLU A 213 22.14 10.80 -3.57
CA GLU A 213 21.78 9.91 -2.47
C GLU A 213 21.10 10.67 -1.31
N ILE A 214 20.01 10.11 -0.77
CA ILE A 214 19.23 10.66 0.37
C ILE A 214 18.91 9.56 1.38
N SER A 215 18.70 9.92 2.65
CA SER A 215 18.09 9.06 3.66
C SER A 215 16.96 9.82 4.34
N THR A 216 15.81 9.17 4.63
CA THR A 216 14.70 9.83 5.33
C THR A 216 15.07 10.27 6.76
N THR A 217 16.16 9.74 7.32
CA THR A 217 16.72 10.08 8.64
C THR A 217 17.54 11.36 8.72
N GLU A 218 17.93 11.98 7.59
CA GLU A 218 18.78 13.17 7.66
C GLU A 218 17.95 14.44 7.95
N PRO A 219 18.41 15.33 8.86
CA PRO A 219 17.70 16.59 9.16
C PRO A 219 17.45 17.46 7.93
N GLU A 220 18.38 17.47 6.98
CA GLU A 220 18.29 18.17 5.69
C GLU A 220 17.19 17.61 4.78
N TYR A 221 16.77 16.36 5.02
CA TYR A 221 15.62 15.73 4.38
C TYR A 221 14.35 15.98 5.19
N TYR A 222 14.27 15.53 6.45
CA TYR A 222 13.00 15.53 7.18
C TYR A 222 12.51 16.92 7.61
N ARG A 223 13.35 17.98 7.57
CA ARG A 223 12.87 19.37 7.64
C ARG A 223 11.76 19.65 6.63
N TRP A 224 11.81 19.01 5.47
CA TRP A 224 10.83 19.18 4.40
C TRP A 224 9.58 18.32 4.62
N THR A 225 9.71 17.12 5.20
CA THR A 225 8.56 16.34 5.71
C THR A 225 7.81 17.13 6.80
N GLN A 226 8.53 17.82 7.69
CA GLN A 226 7.97 18.72 8.70
C GLN A 226 7.31 19.95 8.08
N TRP A 227 7.96 20.61 7.10
CA TRP A 227 7.39 21.73 6.36
C TRP A 227 6.10 21.35 5.62
N ILE A 228 6.08 20.17 5.00
CA ILE A 228 4.90 19.54 4.38
C ILE A 228 3.76 19.42 5.40
N PHE A 229 4.04 18.86 6.58
CA PHE A 229 3.03 18.72 7.63
C PHE A 229 2.47 20.08 8.08
N LEU A 230 3.31 21.11 8.18
CA LEU A 230 2.84 22.47 8.47
C LEU A 230 1.92 23.03 7.38
N GLN A 231 2.17 22.75 6.09
CA GLN A 231 1.26 23.17 5.02
C GLN A 231 -0.07 22.40 5.06
N LEU A 232 -0.06 21.10 5.39
CA LEU A 232 -1.28 20.32 5.59
C LEU A 232 -2.08 20.84 6.79
N LEU A 233 -1.42 21.19 7.90
CA LEU A 233 -2.05 21.78 9.09
C LEU A 233 -2.71 23.13 8.77
N LYS A 234 -2.01 24.04 8.09
CA LYS A 234 -2.57 25.34 7.63
C LYS A 234 -3.77 25.17 6.69
N ARG A 235 -3.81 24.10 5.89
CA ARG A 235 -4.94 23.78 4.98
C ARG A 235 -6.09 23.03 5.67
N GLY A 236 -6.01 22.77 6.98
CA GLY A 236 -7.01 21.98 7.72
C GLY A 236 -7.02 20.49 7.33
N LEU A 237 -5.95 20.02 6.69
CA LEU A 237 -5.76 18.64 6.24
C LEU A 237 -4.95 17.79 7.24
N ALA A 238 -4.26 18.40 8.21
CA ALA A 238 -3.75 17.72 9.40
C ALA A 238 -4.52 18.22 10.63
N TYR A 239 -5.03 17.31 11.45
CA TYR A 239 -5.83 17.65 12.64
C TYR A 239 -5.67 16.61 13.75
N GLN A 240 -6.00 16.98 14.98
CA GLN A 240 -6.11 16.03 16.08
C GLN A 240 -7.55 15.57 16.28
N ALA A 241 -7.74 14.28 16.54
CA ALA A 241 -9.02 13.71 16.96
C ALA A 241 -8.80 12.61 18.00
N GLU A 242 -9.76 12.41 18.89
CA GLU A 242 -9.86 11.18 19.67
C GLU A 242 -10.54 10.11 18.81
N VAL A 243 -9.82 9.02 18.55
CA VAL A 243 -10.25 7.94 17.67
C VAL A 243 -9.97 6.58 18.31
N PRO A 244 -10.76 5.54 18.03
CA PRO A 244 -10.37 4.17 18.36
C PRO A 244 -9.18 3.78 17.47
N VAL A 245 -8.00 3.62 18.08
CA VAL A 245 -6.74 3.25 17.42
C VAL A 245 -6.49 1.76 17.45
N ASN A 246 -5.69 1.27 16.51
CA ASN A 246 -5.14 -0.09 16.54
C ASN A 246 -3.88 -0.08 17.42
N TRP A 247 -4.03 -0.40 18.70
CA TRP A 247 -2.92 -0.45 19.65
C TRP A 247 -2.34 -1.86 19.72
N CYS A 248 -1.02 -2.00 19.57
CA CYS A 248 -0.33 -3.28 19.72
C CYS A 248 0.49 -3.30 21.02
N PRO A 249 0.03 -3.97 22.11
CA PRO A 249 0.70 -3.90 23.41
C PRO A 249 2.14 -4.40 23.40
N ALA A 250 2.42 -5.45 22.62
CA ALA A 250 3.77 -6.04 22.51
C ALA A 250 4.78 -5.11 21.84
N LEU A 251 4.30 -4.18 21.00
CA LEU A 251 5.13 -3.21 20.27
C LEU A 251 5.07 -1.81 20.88
N GLY A 252 4.15 -1.57 21.82
CA GLY A 252 3.97 -0.31 22.52
C GLY A 252 3.68 0.89 21.62
N THR A 253 3.03 0.67 20.47
CA THR A 253 2.70 1.71 19.49
C THR A 253 1.30 1.50 18.91
N VAL A 254 0.72 2.59 18.40
CA VAL A 254 -0.36 2.54 17.42
C VAL A 254 0.16 2.08 16.05
N LEU A 255 -0.73 1.39 15.34
CA LEU A 255 -0.63 0.94 13.96
C LEU A 255 -1.74 1.62 13.13
N ALA A 256 -1.54 1.83 11.84
CA ALA A 256 -2.65 2.17 10.93
C ALA A 256 -3.54 0.94 10.66
N ASN A 257 -4.54 1.06 9.77
CA ASN A 257 -5.38 -0.10 9.42
C ASN A 257 -4.60 -1.12 8.59
N GLU A 258 -3.64 -0.64 7.81
CA GLU A 258 -2.82 -1.39 6.87
C GLU A 258 -1.59 -2.04 7.52
N GLU A 259 -1.25 -1.63 8.75
CA GLU A 259 -0.25 -2.29 9.62
C GLU A 259 -0.87 -3.50 10.40
N VAL A 260 -2.15 -3.81 10.18
CA VAL A 260 -2.91 -4.89 10.84
C VAL A 260 -3.43 -5.91 9.82
N ILE A 261 -3.16 -7.19 10.06
CA ILE A 261 -3.56 -8.32 9.20
C ILE A 261 -4.21 -9.37 10.11
N ASP A 262 -5.46 -9.77 9.81
CA ASP A 262 -6.22 -10.78 10.57
C ASP A 262 -6.27 -10.53 12.10
N GLY A 263 -6.36 -9.25 12.51
CA GLY A 263 -6.37 -8.83 13.92
C GLY A 263 -4.99 -8.80 14.61
N LEU A 264 -3.92 -9.15 13.87
CA LEU A 264 -2.54 -9.18 14.33
C LEU A 264 -1.71 -8.06 13.69
N SER A 265 -0.61 -7.66 14.31
CA SER A 265 0.36 -6.75 13.71
C SER A 265 1.11 -7.44 12.55
N GLU A 266 1.21 -6.78 11.38
CA GLU A 266 2.01 -7.27 10.23
C GLU A 266 3.41 -7.70 10.68
N ARG A 267 4.02 -6.83 11.48
CA ARG A 267 5.29 -7.07 12.15
C ARG A 267 5.08 -7.90 13.42
N GLY A 268 5.55 -9.13 13.42
CA GLY A 268 5.63 -9.99 14.62
C GLY A 268 4.35 -10.80 14.95
N GLY A 269 3.21 -10.53 14.31
CA GLY A 269 1.99 -11.32 14.50
C GLY A 269 1.38 -11.19 15.90
N HIS A 270 1.52 -10.03 16.54
CA HIS A 270 1.05 -9.80 17.89
C HIS A 270 -0.42 -9.33 17.90
N PRO A 271 -1.26 -9.75 18.87
CA PRO A 271 -2.63 -9.26 18.99
C PRO A 271 -2.74 -7.74 19.07
N VAL A 272 -3.69 -7.18 18.32
CA VAL A 272 -4.00 -5.75 18.28
C VAL A 272 -5.33 -5.50 18.98
N ILE A 273 -5.38 -4.52 19.87
CA ILE A 273 -6.58 -4.12 20.60
C ILE A 273 -7.04 -2.74 20.16
N ARG A 274 -8.35 -2.49 20.21
CA ARG A 274 -8.93 -1.16 19.96
C ARG A 274 -8.84 -0.33 21.25
N LYS A 275 -8.31 0.90 21.18
CA LYS A 275 -8.17 1.81 22.34
C LYS A 275 -8.57 3.23 21.92
N PRO A 276 -9.41 3.97 22.66
CA PRO A 276 -9.57 5.40 22.43
C PRO A 276 -8.27 6.15 22.73
N MET A 277 -7.74 6.91 21.76
CA MET A 277 -6.58 7.78 21.96
C MET A 277 -6.69 9.03 21.09
N LYS A 278 -6.24 10.18 21.61
CA LYS A 278 -5.98 11.37 20.80
C LYS A 278 -4.82 11.09 19.85
N GLN A 279 -5.02 11.27 18.54
CA GLN A 279 -4.00 11.06 17.50
C GLN A 279 -4.02 12.22 16.49
N TRP A 280 -2.91 12.37 15.78
CA TRP A 280 -2.88 13.14 14.53
C TRP A 280 -3.42 12.30 13.37
N MET A 281 -4.33 12.91 12.61
CA MET A 281 -4.99 12.37 11.44
C MET A 281 -4.69 13.25 10.23
N LEU A 282 -4.48 12.64 9.05
CA LEU A 282 -4.45 13.35 7.78
C LEU A 282 -5.74 13.12 6.99
N LYS A 283 -6.34 14.21 6.53
CA LYS A 283 -7.70 14.26 5.94
C LYS A 283 -7.75 13.82 4.48
N ILE A 284 -7.23 12.63 4.20
CA ILE A 284 -7.17 12.04 2.85
C ILE A 284 -8.57 11.84 2.24
N THR A 285 -9.62 11.70 3.05
CA THR A 285 -11.00 11.61 2.55
C THR A 285 -11.47 12.88 1.84
N ALA A 286 -10.90 14.05 2.15
CA ALA A 286 -11.18 15.31 1.44
C ALA A 286 -10.68 15.29 -0.03
N TYR A 287 -9.89 14.28 -0.41
CA TYR A 287 -9.41 14.04 -1.76
C TYR A 287 -9.98 12.74 -2.35
N ALA A 288 -10.96 12.07 -1.71
CA ALA A 288 -11.39 10.73 -2.09
C ALA A 288 -11.93 10.61 -3.52
N ASP A 289 -12.79 11.54 -3.97
CA ASP A 289 -13.25 11.57 -5.38
C ASP A 289 -12.06 11.76 -6.33
N ARG A 290 -11.23 12.81 -6.16
CA ARG A 290 -10.03 13.03 -6.99
C ARG A 290 -9.03 11.86 -6.95
N LEU A 291 -8.91 11.15 -5.84
CA LEU A 291 -8.06 9.96 -5.74
C LEU A 291 -8.68 8.76 -6.47
N LEU A 292 -9.98 8.75 -6.72
CA LEU A 292 -10.65 7.77 -7.56
C LEU A 292 -10.60 8.17 -9.04
N ASP A 293 -11.04 9.38 -9.37
CA ASP A 293 -11.17 9.91 -10.72
C ASP A 293 -9.79 9.99 -11.42
N ASP A 294 -8.79 10.58 -10.74
CA ASP A 294 -7.41 10.69 -11.23
C ASP A 294 -6.65 9.32 -11.23
N LEU A 295 -7.35 8.16 -11.27
CA LEU A 295 -6.78 6.83 -11.56
C LEU A 295 -6.92 6.45 -13.03
N ASP A 296 -8.00 6.88 -13.70
CA ASP A 296 -8.32 6.38 -15.03
C ASP A 296 -7.29 6.88 -16.06
N ASP A 297 -6.83 8.14 -15.91
CA ASP A 297 -5.75 8.77 -16.68
C ASP A 297 -4.35 8.15 -16.49
N LEU A 298 -4.13 7.26 -15.52
CA LEU A 298 -2.80 6.70 -15.24
C LEU A 298 -2.48 5.51 -16.14
N ASP A 299 -1.28 5.49 -16.74
CA ASP A 299 -0.69 4.29 -17.37
C ASP A 299 -0.16 3.33 -16.29
N TRP A 300 -1.08 2.83 -15.45
CA TRP A 300 -0.84 1.91 -14.34
C TRP A 300 -1.59 0.59 -14.59
N PRO A 301 -1.04 -0.57 -14.16
CA PRO A 301 -1.73 -1.85 -14.24
C PRO A 301 -3.12 -1.81 -13.62
N GLU A 302 -4.11 -2.32 -14.35
CA GLU A 302 -5.52 -2.21 -13.93
C GLU A 302 -5.77 -2.83 -12.56
N SER A 303 -5.06 -3.90 -12.19
CA SER A 303 -5.15 -4.49 -10.85
C SER A 303 -4.71 -3.55 -9.71
N ILE A 304 -3.78 -2.61 -9.96
CA ILE A 304 -3.41 -1.56 -8.98
C ILE A 304 -4.51 -0.50 -8.92
N LYS A 305 -5.10 -0.13 -10.07
CA LYS A 305 -6.26 0.78 -10.11
C LYS A 305 -7.43 0.17 -9.35
N GLU A 306 -7.83 -1.06 -9.66
CA GLU A 306 -8.85 -1.83 -8.95
C GLU A 306 -8.58 -1.94 -7.46
N MET A 307 -7.33 -2.22 -7.03
CA MET A 307 -6.97 -2.20 -5.62
C MET A 307 -7.23 -0.83 -4.98
N GLN A 308 -6.87 0.28 -5.61
CA GLN A 308 -7.20 1.62 -5.10
C GLN A 308 -8.71 1.94 -5.19
N ARG A 309 -9.42 1.60 -6.28
CA ARG A 309 -10.88 1.83 -6.41
C ARG A 309 -11.66 1.07 -5.33
N ASN A 310 -11.31 -0.20 -5.07
CA ASN A 310 -11.92 -1.02 -4.03
C ASN A 310 -11.60 -0.54 -2.61
N TRP A 311 -10.39 -0.02 -2.39
CA TRP A 311 -9.95 0.54 -1.10
C TRP A 311 -10.59 1.89 -0.79
N ILE A 312 -10.65 2.78 -1.79
CA ILE A 312 -11.38 4.05 -1.69
C ILE A 312 -12.87 3.76 -1.48
N GLY A 313 -13.42 2.80 -2.22
CA GLY A 313 -14.74 2.23 -2.01
C GLY A 313 -15.84 3.27 -2.02
N ARG A 314 -15.82 4.18 -3.01
CA ARG A 314 -16.85 5.18 -3.23
C ARG A 314 -18.20 4.49 -3.46
N SER A 315 -19.23 5.01 -2.82
CA SER A 315 -20.62 4.55 -2.95
C SER A 315 -21.54 5.75 -2.98
N GLU A 316 -22.62 5.66 -3.78
CA GLU A 316 -23.72 6.61 -3.72
C GLU A 316 -24.95 5.94 -3.10
N GLY A 317 -25.74 6.72 -2.37
CA GLY A 317 -26.88 6.22 -1.62
C GLY A 317 -27.65 7.35 -0.95
N ALA A 318 -28.32 7.01 0.15
CA ALA A 318 -29.09 7.93 0.95
C ALA A 318 -28.67 7.87 2.43
N GLU A 319 -28.64 9.03 3.08
CA GLU A 319 -28.88 9.11 4.53
C GLU A 319 -30.40 9.16 4.74
N MET A 320 -30.94 8.25 5.57
CA MET A 320 -32.38 8.17 5.86
C MET A 320 -32.63 8.27 7.37
N GLU A 321 -33.68 8.95 7.78
CA GLU A 321 -34.01 9.21 9.18
C GLU A 321 -35.20 8.37 9.66
N PHE A 322 -34.99 7.59 10.73
CA PHE A 322 -35.99 6.75 11.36
C PHE A 322 -36.32 7.31 12.77
N PRO A 323 -37.52 7.89 12.99
CA PRO A 323 -37.94 8.39 14.30
C PRO A 323 -38.00 7.28 15.35
N ILE A 324 -37.50 7.54 16.56
CA ILE A 324 -37.50 6.54 17.65
C ILE A 324 -38.85 6.56 18.36
N LEU A 325 -39.41 5.39 18.64
CA LEU A 325 -40.70 5.22 19.29
C LEU A 325 -40.59 5.13 20.82
N SER A 326 -41.57 5.67 21.52
CA SER A 326 -41.82 5.43 22.95
C SER A 326 -42.69 4.18 23.18
N SER A 327 -42.83 3.79 24.45
CA SER A 327 -43.58 2.59 24.87
C SER A 327 -45.09 2.64 24.60
N ASP A 328 -45.62 3.81 24.26
CA ASP A 328 -46.98 4.10 23.81
C ASP A 328 -47.08 4.34 22.28
N GLY A 329 -46.01 4.06 21.54
CA GLY A 329 -45.97 4.12 20.07
C GLY A 329 -45.88 5.54 19.48
N GLN A 330 -45.62 6.55 20.29
CA GLN A 330 -45.40 7.93 19.82
C GLN A 330 -43.94 8.19 19.45
N GLU A 331 -43.67 9.24 18.66
CA GLU A 331 -42.31 9.61 18.27
C GLU A 331 -41.62 10.44 19.38
N ARG A 332 -40.44 10.02 19.83
CA ARG A 332 -39.67 10.65 20.92
C ARG A 332 -38.95 11.95 20.52
N GLY A 333 -39.15 12.45 19.30
CA GLY A 333 -38.41 13.58 18.72
C GLY A 333 -36.97 13.26 18.30
N THR A 334 -36.29 12.34 19.01
CA THR A 334 -34.99 11.78 18.58
C THR A 334 -35.17 10.83 17.39
N LYS A 335 -34.23 10.87 16.43
CA LYS A 335 -34.19 10.02 15.24
C LYS A 335 -32.88 9.25 15.16
N ILE A 336 -32.85 8.11 14.47
CA ILE A 336 -31.65 7.42 14.01
C ILE A 336 -31.43 7.76 12.54
N THR A 337 -30.27 8.28 12.18
CA THR A 337 -29.88 8.42 10.76
C THR A 337 -29.10 7.19 10.33
N ILE A 338 -29.56 6.48 9.31
CA ILE A 338 -28.88 5.34 8.69
C ILE A 338 -28.26 5.74 7.35
N TYR A 339 -27.27 5.00 6.87
CA TYR A 339 -26.81 5.08 5.48
C TYR A 339 -27.17 3.80 4.70
N THR A 340 -27.64 3.93 3.46
CA THR A 340 -27.89 2.80 2.56
C THR A 340 -27.54 3.13 1.11
N THR A 341 -26.92 2.17 0.41
CA THR A 341 -26.71 2.18 -1.05
C THR A 341 -27.88 1.57 -1.82
N ARG A 342 -28.87 1.00 -1.11
CA ARG A 342 -30.09 0.40 -1.65
C ARG A 342 -31.34 1.09 -1.08
N PRO A 343 -31.57 2.39 -1.35
CA PRO A 343 -32.78 3.07 -0.90
C PRO A 343 -34.04 2.54 -1.61
N ASP A 344 -33.91 1.85 -2.75
CA ASP A 344 -35.02 1.15 -3.42
C ASP A 344 -35.68 0.07 -2.54
N THR A 345 -34.95 -0.51 -1.59
CA THR A 345 -35.44 -1.63 -0.78
C THR A 345 -35.98 -1.22 0.59
N ILE A 346 -36.16 0.08 0.87
CA ILE A 346 -36.53 0.62 2.20
C ILE A 346 -37.88 0.11 2.74
N PHE A 347 -38.85 -0.22 1.89
CA PHE A 347 -40.11 -0.88 2.31
C PHE A 347 -39.89 -2.29 2.87
N GLY A 348 -38.76 -2.93 2.53
CA GLY A 348 -38.31 -4.23 3.02
C GLY A 348 -37.51 -4.16 4.32
N ALA A 349 -37.22 -2.97 4.84
CA ALA A 349 -36.50 -2.81 6.10
C ALA A 349 -37.37 -3.23 7.28
N THR A 350 -37.04 -4.38 7.89
CA THR A 350 -37.82 -4.99 8.98
C THR A 350 -37.18 -4.82 10.36
N TYR A 351 -35.93 -4.37 10.44
CA TYR A 351 -35.25 -3.96 11.67
C TYR A 351 -34.16 -2.93 11.37
N LEU A 352 -33.68 -2.24 12.42
CA LEU A 352 -32.48 -1.40 12.36
C LEU A 352 -31.35 -2.05 13.14
N VAL A 353 -30.11 -1.78 12.72
CA VAL A 353 -28.92 -2.20 13.45
C VAL A 353 -27.99 -1.02 13.67
N VAL A 354 -27.56 -0.85 14.92
CA VAL A 354 -26.57 0.17 15.33
C VAL A 354 -25.30 -0.50 15.83
N ALA A 355 -24.17 0.17 15.59
CA ALA A 355 -22.88 -0.27 16.11
C ALA A 355 -22.84 -0.19 17.66
N PRO A 356 -22.08 -1.07 18.35
CA PRO A 356 -21.77 -0.95 19.77
C PRO A 356 -21.14 0.40 20.16
N GLU A 357 -20.46 1.07 19.22
CA GLU A 357 -19.83 2.38 19.40
C GLU A 357 -20.73 3.56 19.01
N HIS A 358 -22.00 3.33 18.63
CA HIS A 358 -22.85 4.38 18.05
C HIS A 358 -23.13 5.52 19.06
N PRO A 359 -22.87 6.80 18.76
CA PRO A 359 -22.91 7.89 19.75
C PRO A 359 -24.23 8.08 20.50
N LEU A 360 -25.36 7.73 19.87
CA LEU A 360 -26.69 7.83 20.50
C LEU A 360 -27.09 6.57 21.29
N LEU A 361 -26.29 5.50 21.31
CA LEU A 361 -26.70 4.17 21.79
C LEU A 361 -27.31 4.17 23.20
N SER A 362 -26.81 4.99 24.13
CA SER A 362 -27.37 5.16 25.47
C SER A 362 -28.82 5.67 25.51
N THR A 363 -29.29 6.28 24.42
CA THR A 363 -30.69 6.74 24.23
C THR A 363 -31.56 5.73 23.45
N LEU A 364 -30.92 4.77 22.78
CA LEU A 364 -31.58 3.71 22.00
C LEU A 364 -31.87 2.45 22.81
N VAL A 365 -31.38 2.37 24.05
CA VAL A 365 -31.47 1.18 24.91
C VAL A 365 -32.48 1.38 26.03
N SER A 366 -33.40 0.42 26.17
CA SER A 366 -34.36 0.38 27.28
C SER A 366 -33.68 0.04 28.61
N THR A 367 -34.23 0.52 29.72
CA THR A 367 -33.75 0.20 31.08
C THR A 367 -33.66 -1.31 31.33
N ALA A 368 -34.56 -2.10 30.73
CA ALA A 368 -34.62 -3.56 30.92
C ALA A 368 -33.60 -4.35 30.07
N GLN A 369 -32.98 -3.74 29.05
CA GLN A 369 -31.96 -4.37 28.20
C GLN A 369 -30.56 -3.81 28.48
N ARG A 370 -30.43 -2.87 29.42
CA ARG A 370 -29.21 -2.10 29.65
C ARG A 370 -28.01 -2.97 29.96
N GLU A 371 -28.14 -3.87 30.93
CA GLU A 371 -27.07 -4.78 31.38
C GLU A 371 -26.59 -5.68 30.23
N THR A 372 -27.50 -6.33 29.51
CA THR A 372 -27.20 -7.19 28.35
C THR A 372 -26.58 -6.43 27.17
N VAL A 373 -26.94 -5.16 26.96
CA VAL A 373 -26.28 -4.34 25.93
C VAL A 373 -24.89 -3.88 26.38
N GLU A 374 -24.71 -3.52 27.65
CA GLU A 374 -23.42 -3.15 28.22
C GLU A 374 -22.44 -4.34 28.17
N GLU A 375 -22.88 -5.56 28.51
CA GLU A 375 -22.12 -6.82 28.30
C GLU A 375 -21.75 -7.06 26.82
N TYR A 376 -22.66 -6.77 25.88
CA TYR A 376 -22.42 -6.99 24.44
C TYR A 376 -21.43 -5.96 23.85
N ILE A 377 -21.47 -4.70 24.29
CA ILE A 377 -20.44 -3.69 23.95
C ILE A 377 -19.07 -4.16 24.48
N ASP A 378 -19.04 -4.68 25.70
CA ASP A 378 -17.82 -5.20 26.32
C ASP A 378 -17.27 -6.42 25.56
N LEU A 379 -18.12 -7.27 24.99
CA LEU A 379 -17.72 -8.37 24.11
C LEU A 379 -17.22 -7.88 22.73
N ALA A 380 -17.92 -6.92 22.12
CA ALA A 380 -17.64 -6.45 20.77
C ALA A 380 -16.35 -5.59 20.68
N SER A 381 -16.05 -4.81 21.73
CA SER A 381 -14.83 -3.99 21.84
C SER A 381 -13.53 -4.82 21.86
N ARG A 382 -13.62 -6.12 22.19
CA ARG A 382 -12.51 -7.07 22.20
C ARG A 382 -12.18 -7.63 20.80
N LYS A 383 -12.98 -7.30 19.78
CA LYS A 383 -12.79 -7.72 18.38
C LYS A 383 -12.27 -6.59 17.51
N SER A 384 -11.43 -6.91 16.53
CA SER A 384 -11.05 -5.99 15.46
C SER A 384 -12.20 -5.72 14.48
N ASP A 385 -12.14 -4.59 13.77
CA ASP A 385 -13.05 -4.26 12.65
C ASP A 385 -13.10 -5.38 11.58
N LEU A 386 -12.03 -6.16 11.43
CA LEU A 386 -11.90 -7.24 10.46
C LEU A 386 -12.58 -8.55 10.92
N GLU A 387 -12.42 -8.93 12.19
CA GLU A 387 -13.17 -10.06 12.80
C GLU A 387 -14.69 -9.81 12.87
N ARG A 388 -15.09 -8.53 12.84
CA ARG A 388 -16.49 -8.08 12.84
C ARG A 388 -17.14 -8.08 11.46
N THR A 389 -16.38 -8.07 10.38
CA THR A 389 -16.91 -7.94 9.01
C THR A 389 -17.01 -9.30 8.30
N GLU A 390 -16.34 -9.52 7.17
CA GLU A 390 -16.56 -10.69 6.32
C GLU A 390 -15.98 -11.98 6.90
N LEU A 391 -15.01 -11.89 7.82
CA LEU A 391 -14.50 -13.04 8.57
C LEU A 391 -15.47 -13.57 9.64
N GLN A 392 -16.54 -12.82 9.96
CA GLN A 392 -17.49 -13.18 11.01
C GLN A 392 -18.40 -14.34 10.58
N LYS A 393 -17.98 -15.57 10.88
CA LYS A 393 -18.71 -16.83 10.59
C LYS A 393 -20.05 -16.99 11.32
N GLU A 394 -20.25 -16.30 12.43
CA GLU A 394 -21.49 -16.34 13.19
C GLU A 394 -21.93 -14.91 13.56
N LYS A 395 -23.09 -14.50 13.05
CA LYS A 395 -23.67 -13.18 13.37
C LYS A 395 -24.15 -13.18 14.83
N THR A 396 -23.82 -12.13 15.56
CA THR A 396 -24.30 -11.92 16.94
C THR A 396 -24.90 -10.53 17.07
N GLY A 397 -25.74 -10.33 18.07
CA GLY A 397 -26.37 -9.05 18.38
C GLY A 397 -27.37 -9.20 19.50
N VAL A 398 -27.81 -8.07 20.04
CA VAL A 398 -28.77 -7.99 21.15
C VAL A 398 -29.87 -6.96 20.84
N PHE A 399 -31.10 -7.27 21.23
CA PHE A 399 -32.23 -6.35 21.04
C PHE A 399 -32.18 -5.23 22.08
N SER A 400 -32.19 -3.97 21.64
CA SER A 400 -32.06 -2.81 22.54
C SER A 400 -33.28 -2.58 23.45
N GLY A 401 -34.42 -3.20 23.15
CA GLY A 401 -35.69 -2.93 23.82
C GLY A 401 -36.38 -1.66 23.33
N CYS A 402 -35.94 -1.06 22.23
CA CYS A 402 -36.59 0.07 21.58
C CYS A 402 -36.90 -0.22 20.10
N TYR A 403 -37.85 0.52 19.56
CA TYR A 403 -38.29 0.46 18.17
C TYR A 403 -38.08 1.82 17.52
N ALA A 404 -37.90 1.83 16.20
CA ALA A 404 -38.02 3.01 15.38
C ALA A 404 -39.20 2.87 14.42
N LYS A 405 -39.65 3.98 13.84
CA LYS A 405 -40.67 4.03 12.79
C LYS A 405 -39.97 4.01 11.44
N ASN A 406 -40.32 3.06 10.58
CA ASN A 406 -39.87 3.06 9.18
C ASN A 406 -40.59 4.22 8.44
N PRO A 407 -39.85 5.19 7.85
CA PRO A 407 -40.44 6.44 7.37
C PRO A 407 -41.32 6.27 6.12
N VAL A 408 -41.19 5.18 5.34
CA VAL A 408 -41.98 5.02 4.11
C VAL A 408 -43.31 4.30 4.30
N ASN A 409 -43.46 3.49 5.34
CA ASN A 409 -44.67 2.71 5.61
C ASN A 409 -45.29 2.93 7.00
N GLY A 410 -44.57 3.59 7.91
CA GLY A 410 -45.02 3.89 9.27
C GLY A 410 -44.94 2.71 10.25
N GLU A 411 -44.39 1.57 9.85
CA GLU A 411 -44.27 0.37 10.69
C GLU A 411 -43.24 0.53 11.80
N ALA A 412 -43.49 -0.09 12.96
CA ALA A 412 -42.54 -0.17 14.06
C ALA A 412 -41.52 -1.29 13.81
N VAL A 413 -40.24 -0.93 13.67
CA VAL A 413 -39.12 -1.85 13.42
C VAL A 413 -38.19 -1.90 14.65
N PRO A 414 -37.80 -3.09 15.16
CA PRO A 414 -36.95 -3.20 16.34
C PRO A 414 -35.52 -2.70 16.06
N ILE A 415 -34.90 -2.07 17.07
CA ILE A 415 -33.50 -1.64 17.02
C ILE A 415 -32.62 -2.70 17.70
N TRP A 416 -31.64 -3.21 16.96
CA TRP A 416 -30.64 -4.16 17.44
C TRP A 416 -29.25 -3.52 17.54
N VAL A 417 -28.45 -4.00 18.48
CA VAL A 417 -27.02 -3.68 18.59
C VAL A 417 -26.24 -4.88 18.07
N ALA A 418 -25.41 -4.71 17.05
CA ALA A 418 -24.64 -5.81 16.48
C ALA A 418 -23.27 -5.34 15.99
N ASP A 419 -22.25 -6.16 16.25
CA ASP A 419 -20.85 -5.85 15.98
C ASP A 419 -20.49 -5.80 14.48
N TYR A 420 -21.28 -6.44 13.61
CA TYR A 420 -21.10 -6.37 12.15
C TYR A 420 -21.36 -4.99 11.54
N VAL A 421 -21.96 -4.07 12.31
CA VAL A 421 -22.01 -2.64 11.99
C VAL A 421 -20.83 -1.95 12.68
N LEU A 422 -20.05 -1.20 11.91
CA LEU A 422 -18.89 -0.45 12.41
C LEU A 422 -19.28 1.01 12.65
N GLY A 423 -19.12 1.52 13.88
CA GLY A 423 -19.45 2.91 14.22
C GLY A 423 -18.67 3.97 13.43
N SER A 424 -17.58 3.55 12.79
CA SER A 424 -16.66 4.34 11.97
C SER A 424 -16.92 4.25 10.45
N TYR A 425 -18.08 3.74 10.02
CA TYR A 425 -18.49 3.70 8.61
C TYR A 425 -19.93 4.18 8.41
N GLY A 426 -20.15 5.07 7.43
CA GLY A 426 -21.45 5.71 7.21
C GLY A 426 -21.85 6.53 8.44
N THR A 427 -23.01 6.25 9.02
CA THR A 427 -23.49 6.85 10.27
C THR A 427 -23.25 5.97 11.51
N GLY A 428 -22.66 4.77 11.35
CA GLY A 428 -22.64 3.75 12.40
C GLY A 428 -23.98 3.05 12.63
N ALA A 429 -24.96 3.24 11.74
CA ALA A 429 -26.27 2.60 11.77
C ALA A 429 -26.76 2.25 10.35
N ILE A 430 -27.48 1.14 10.23
CA ILE A 430 -28.09 0.66 8.97
C ILE A 430 -29.57 0.33 9.15
N MET A 431 -30.33 0.44 8.05
CA MET A 431 -31.57 -0.31 7.90
C MET A 431 -31.23 -1.71 7.40
N ALA A 432 -31.80 -2.76 8.01
CA ALA A 432 -31.53 -4.13 7.61
C ALA A 432 -32.69 -4.67 6.74
N VAL A 433 -32.36 -5.25 5.59
CA VAL A 433 -33.31 -5.71 4.57
C VAL A 433 -33.06 -7.18 4.22
N PRO A 434 -33.57 -8.14 5.01
CA PRO A 434 -33.21 -9.55 4.89
C PRO A 434 -33.47 -10.21 3.54
N ALA A 435 -34.43 -9.74 2.74
CA ALA A 435 -34.63 -10.31 1.41
C ALA A 435 -33.54 -9.90 0.41
N HIS A 436 -32.73 -8.87 0.70
CA HIS A 436 -31.85 -8.21 -0.26
C HIS A 436 -30.41 -7.94 0.22
N ASP A 437 -30.05 -8.29 1.47
CA ASP A 437 -28.66 -8.42 1.92
C ASP A 437 -28.44 -9.77 2.64
N THR A 438 -27.36 -10.47 2.28
CA THR A 438 -27.04 -11.80 2.83
C THR A 438 -26.75 -11.77 4.33
N ARG A 439 -26.14 -10.70 4.84
CA ARG A 439 -25.79 -10.55 6.26
C ARG A 439 -27.05 -10.32 7.09
N ASP A 440 -27.94 -9.49 6.57
CA ASP A 440 -29.24 -9.19 7.18
C ASP A 440 -30.14 -10.43 7.16
N PHE A 441 -30.05 -11.27 6.12
CA PHE A 441 -30.72 -12.57 6.00
C PHE A 441 -30.21 -13.59 7.03
N GLU A 442 -28.90 -13.73 7.19
CA GLU A 442 -28.27 -14.62 8.18
C GLU A 442 -28.66 -14.20 9.61
N PHE A 443 -28.59 -12.90 9.91
CA PHE A 443 -29.00 -12.37 11.20
C PHE A 443 -30.50 -12.55 11.45
N ALA A 444 -31.36 -12.18 10.49
CA ALA A 444 -32.81 -12.34 10.62
C ALA A 444 -33.21 -13.81 10.79
N SER A 445 -32.60 -14.73 10.04
CA SER A 445 -32.84 -16.18 10.14
C SER A 445 -32.38 -16.76 11.48
N LYS A 446 -31.38 -16.16 12.14
CA LYS A 446 -30.91 -16.58 13.47
C LYS A 446 -31.80 -16.06 14.61
N PHE A 447 -32.35 -14.85 14.45
CA PHE A 447 -33.13 -14.15 15.48
C PHE A 447 -34.66 -14.12 15.23
N ASP A 448 -35.15 -14.93 14.29
CA ASP A 448 -36.56 -15.06 13.87
C ASP A 448 -37.23 -13.71 13.50
N ILE A 449 -36.48 -12.86 12.79
CA ILE A 449 -36.92 -11.52 12.37
C ILE A 449 -37.60 -11.62 10.99
N PRO A 450 -38.74 -10.94 10.75
CA PRO A 450 -39.45 -11.00 9.46
C PRO A 450 -38.59 -10.68 8.22
N ILE A 451 -38.81 -11.44 7.16
CA ILE A 451 -38.12 -11.31 5.86
C ILE A 451 -39.15 -10.88 4.80
N ARG A 452 -39.08 -9.62 4.34
CA ARG A 452 -39.99 -9.06 3.33
C ARG A 452 -39.28 -8.84 2.00
N TRP A 453 -39.76 -9.49 0.94
CA TRP A 453 -39.31 -9.26 -0.44
C TRP A 453 -39.92 -7.98 -1.01
N VAL A 454 -39.07 -7.10 -1.54
CA VAL A 454 -39.44 -5.85 -2.22
C VAL A 454 -38.78 -5.65 -3.59
N VAL A 455 -37.87 -6.53 -4.00
CA VAL A 455 -37.35 -6.61 -5.38
C VAL A 455 -37.56 -8.00 -5.93
N MET A 456 -38.17 -8.11 -7.10
CA MET A 456 -38.30 -9.35 -7.86
C MET A 456 -37.15 -9.45 -8.87
N PRO A 457 -36.40 -10.57 -8.94
CA PRO A 457 -35.41 -10.81 -9.98
C PRO A 457 -36.05 -10.87 -11.37
N ASP A 458 -35.38 -10.32 -12.38
CA ASP A 458 -35.85 -10.43 -13.77
C ASP A 458 -35.74 -11.87 -14.29
N ASP A 459 -34.75 -12.64 -13.83
CA ASP A 459 -34.69 -14.10 -14.02
C ASP A 459 -35.59 -14.83 -13.02
N LYS A 460 -36.72 -15.31 -13.53
CA LYS A 460 -37.74 -16.04 -12.76
C LYS A 460 -37.23 -17.37 -12.17
N ASN A 461 -36.11 -17.92 -12.65
CA ASN A 461 -35.50 -19.12 -12.05
C ASN A 461 -34.90 -18.85 -10.66
N ILE A 462 -34.62 -17.58 -10.32
CA ILE A 462 -34.13 -17.16 -9.00
C ILE A 462 -35.29 -16.98 -8.00
N SER A 463 -36.50 -16.73 -8.50
CA SER A 463 -37.69 -16.55 -7.65
C SER A 463 -38.05 -17.85 -6.91
N GLY A 464 -38.12 -17.77 -5.58
CA GLY A 464 -38.39 -18.93 -4.71
C GLY A 464 -37.16 -19.53 -4.02
N SER A 465 -35.94 -19.03 -4.24
CA SER A 465 -34.78 -19.46 -3.45
C SER A 465 -34.90 -19.00 -1.98
N LYS A 466 -34.53 -19.86 -1.01
CA LYS A 466 -34.46 -19.52 0.43
C LYS A 466 -33.16 -18.77 0.77
N LYS A 467 -32.87 -17.66 0.07
CA LYS A 467 -31.69 -16.82 0.25
C LYS A 467 -32.03 -15.36 -0.04
N ALA A 468 -31.18 -14.44 0.42
CA ALA A 468 -31.22 -13.05 -0.03
C ALA A 468 -30.96 -12.94 -1.54
N TYR A 469 -31.62 -11.98 -2.18
CA TYR A 469 -31.36 -11.55 -3.55
C TYR A 469 -30.84 -10.12 -3.56
N SER A 470 -29.51 -9.97 -3.61
CA SER A 470 -28.82 -8.68 -3.59
C SER A 470 -28.77 -7.95 -4.94
N GLY A 471 -29.40 -8.50 -5.99
CA GLY A 471 -29.39 -7.94 -7.34
C GLY A 471 -30.28 -6.70 -7.50
N GLU A 472 -30.26 -6.13 -8.71
CA GLU A 472 -31.29 -5.22 -9.20
C GLU A 472 -32.46 -6.00 -9.82
N GLY A 473 -33.61 -5.38 -9.97
CA GLY A 473 -34.77 -5.97 -10.64
C GLY A 473 -35.99 -5.05 -10.57
N THR A 474 -37.17 -5.63 -10.67
CA THR A 474 -38.45 -4.89 -10.59
C THR A 474 -38.92 -4.78 -9.13
N VAL A 475 -39.23 -3.57 -8.67
CA VAL A 475 -39.63 -3.30 -7.28
C VAL A 475 -41.12 -3.64 -7.05
N ILE A 476 -41.42 -4.24 -5.89
CA ILE A 476 -42.73 -4.76 -5.49
C ILE A 476 -43.02 -4.48 -4.01
N ASN A 477 -44.28 -4.64 -3.58
CA ASN A 477 -44.73 -4.48 -2.19
C ASN A 477 -44.37 -3.11 -1.55
N SER A 478 -44.20 -2.07 -2.38
CA SER A 478 -43.50 -0.83 -2.03
C SER A 478 -44.31 0.42 -2.41
N SER A 479 -45.48 0.57 -1.77
CA SER A 479 -46.38 1.72 -1.96
C SER A 479 -47.00 2.19 -0.65
N ASN A 480 -47.07 3.51 -0.49
CA ASN A 480 -47.82 4.19 0.55
C ASN A 480 -48.46 5.48 -0.02
N SER A 481 -49.74 5.39 -0.36
CA SER A 481 -50.53 6.50 -0.89
C SER A 481 -50.68 7.66 0.09
N THR A 482 -50.69 7.39 1.41
CA THR A 482 -50.81 8.41 2.47
C THR A 482 -49.55 9.28 2.58
N LEU A 483 -48.38 8.73 2.27
CA LEU A 483 -47.09 9.46 2.27
C LEU A 483 -46.61 9.87 0.86
N GLY A 484 -47.42 9.64 -0.17
CA GLY A 484 -47.14 10.04 -1.55
C GLY A 484 -45.99 9.29 -2.23
N LEU A 485 -45.59 8.12 -1.72
CA LEU A 485 -44.49 7.31 -2.25
C LEU A 485 -45.02 5.97 -2.78
N ASP A 486 -44.96 5.79 -4.10
CA ASP A 486 -45.19 4.51 -4.77
C ASP A 486 -43.99 4.24 -5.69
N ILE A 487 -43.34 3.09 -5.51
CA ILE A 487 -42.18 2.65 -6.29
C ILE A 487 -42.37 1.25 -6.87
N ASN A 488 -43.59 0.68 -6.84
CA ASN A 488 -43.87 -0.58 -7.51
C ASN A 488 -43.67 -0.46 -9.03
N ASP A 489 -43.37 -1.60 -9.67
CA ASP A 489 -43.20 -1.76 -11.13
C ASP A 489 -42.08 -0.90 -11.75
N LEU A 490 -41.28 -0.19 -10.94
CA LEU A 490 -40.06 0.50 -11.33
C LEU A 490 -38.85 -0.44 -11.25
N SER A 491 -37.79 -0.15 -12.02
CA SER A 491 -36.48 -0.77 -11.78
C SER A 491 -35.88 -0.29 -10.45
N SER A 492 -35.04 -1.11 -9.82
CA SER A 492 -34.26 -0.71 -8.62
C SER A 492 -33.58 0.65 -8.76
N LYS A 493 -33.05 0.99 -9.94
CA LYS A 493 -32.37 2.26 -10.19
C LYS A 493 -33.31 3.47 -10.19
N GLU A 494 -34.48 3.34 -10.82
CA GLU A 494 -35.52 4.39 -10.84
C GLU A 494 -36.16 4.55 -9.46
N ALA A 495 -36.47 3.43 -8.80
CA ALA A 495 -36.98 3.39 -7.44
C ALA A 495 -36.01 4.06 -6.44
N ALA A 496 -34.72 3.74 -6.52
CA ALA A 496 -33.69 4.36 -5.68
C ALA A 496 -33.66 5.89 -5.83
N SER A 497 -33.71 6.39 -7.07
CA SER A 497 -33.79 7.83 -7.33
C SER A 497 -35.08 8.43 -6.77
N LYS A 498 -36.23 7.77 -6.96
CA LYS A 498 -37.54 8.25 -6.49
C LYS A 498 -37.68 8.27 -4.96
N VAL A 499 -37.03 7.34 -4.26
CA VAL A 499 -36.93 7.35 -2.79
C VAL A 499 -36.05 8.50 -2.29
N ILE A 500 -34.89 8.74 -2.92
CA ILE A 500 -34.02 9.89 -2.60
C ILE A 500 -34.77 11.21 -2.79
N ASP A 501 -35.39 11.40 -3.96
CA ASP A 501 -36.23 12.55 -4.29
C ASP A 501 -37.35 12.80 -3.26
N TRP A 502 -38.00 11.74 -2.79
CA TRP A 502 -39.04 11.81 -1.77
C TRP A 502 -38.47 12.14 -0.39
N ALA A 503 -37.34 11.55 -0.01
CA ALA A 503 -36.69 11.74 1.28
C ALA A 503 -36.26 13.20 1.48
N GLU A 504 -35.71 13.82 0.43
CA GLU A 504 -35.33 15.24 0.43
C GLU A 504 -36.55 16.16 0.49
N LYS A 505 -37.58 15.91 -0.35
CA LYS A 505 -38.81 16.72 -0.40
C LYS A 505 -39.64 16.66 0.88
N THR A 506 -39.49 15.60 1.68
CA THR A 506 -40.23 15.38 2.94
C THR A 506 -39.38 15.52 4.20
N ALA A 507 -38.09 15.84 4.08
CA ALA A 507 -37.13 15.90 5.19
C ALA A 507 -37.03 14.61 6.03
N HIS A 508 -37.12 13.45 5.36
CA HIS A 508 -36.83 12.12 5.92
C HIS A 508 -35.46 11.57 5.52
N GLY A 509 -34.68 12.33 4.73
CA GLY A 509 -33.34 11.93 4.31
C GLY A 509 -32.73 12.86 3.27
N LYS A 510 -31.60 12.46 2.71
CA LYS A 510 -30.88 13.16 1.62
C LYS A 510 -29.97 12.22 0.83
N LYS A 511 -29.66 12.57 -0.42
CA LYS A 511 -28.60 11.88 -1.17
C LYS A 511 -27.27 12.04 -0.43
N LYS A 512 -26.50 10.95 -0.36
CA LYS A 512 -25.17 10.94 0.24
C LYS A 512 -24.20 10.11 -0.59
N VAL A 513 -23.00 10.65 -0.80
CA VAL A 513 -21.81 9.89 -1.23
C VAL A 513 -21.04 9.50 0.03
N ASN A 514 -20.56 8.27 0.09
CA ASN A 514 -19.81 7.71 1.22
C ASN A 514 -18.67 6.81 0.73
N PHE A 515 -17.59 6.71 1.50
CA PHE A 515 -16.35 6.02 1.11
C PHE A 515 -15.98 4.93 2.13
N LYS A 516 -15.34 3.86 1.67
CA LYS A 516 -14.63 2.92 2.56
C LYS A 516 -13.34 3.52 3.12
N LEU A 517 -12.73 4.46 2.38
CA LEU A 517 -11.57 5.22 2.82
C LEU A 517 -11.86 5.95 4.14
N ARG A 518 -10.96 5.77 5.12
CA ARG A 518 -10.93 6.55 6.36
C ARG A 518 -9.79 7.55 6.30
N ASP A 519 -9.87 8.60 7.13
CA ASP A 519 -8.74 9.52 7.29
C ASP A 519 -7.53 8.79 7.90
N TRP A 520 -6.34 9.16 7.44
CA TRP A 520 -5.11 8.41 7.69
C TRP A 520 -4.58 8.68 9.10
N LEU A 521 -4.54 7.64 9.93
CA LEU A 521 -3.93 7.67 11.27
C LEU A 521 -2.41 7.87 11.13
N PHE A 522 -1.97 9.09 11.43
CA PHE A 522 -0.63 9.57 11.11
C PHE A 522 0.34 9.42 12.28
N ALA A 523 0.01 9.91 13.47
CA ALA A 523 0.90 9.84 14.64
C ALA A 523 1.33 8.41 15.02
N ARG A 524 2.53 8.28 15.58
CA ARG A 524 3.09 7.04 16.12
C ARG A 524 3.75 7.28 17.48
N GLN A 525 3.55 6.36 18.41
CA GLN A 525 4.12 6.40 19.76
C GLN A 525 5.49 5.72 19.75
N ARG A 526 6.38 6.22 18.87
CA ARG A 526 7.70 5.65 18.56
C ARG A 526 8.78 6.71 18.73
N TYR A 527 10.02 6.28 18.95
CA TYR A 527 11.20 7.14 18.97
C TYR A 527 11.72 7.39 17.55
N TRP A 528 11.85 6.34 16.73
CA TRP A 528 12.53 6.41 15.45
C TRP A 528 11.59 6.85 14.32
N GLY A 529 11.25 8.13 14.29
CA GLY A 529 10.50 8.79 13.22
C GLY A 529 10.71 10.30 13.26
N GLU A 530 10.19 11.01 12.26
CA GLU A 530 10.25 12.47 12.19
C GLU A 530 9.45 13.10 13.36
N PRO A 531 10.00 14.03 14.15
CA PRO A 531 9.22 14.76 15.14
C PRO A 531 8.12 15.60 14.49
N ILE A 532 6.90 15.60 15.05
CA ILE A 532 5.81 16.44 14.56
C ILE A 532 6.08 17.91 14.98
N PRO A 533 6.08 18.88 14.04
CA PRO A 533 6.58 20.25 14.26
C PRO A 533 5.55 21.16 14.95
N VAL A 534 5.06 20.77 16.12
CA VAL A 534 4.04 21.51 16.88
C VAL A 534 4.34 21.50 18.38
N VAL A 535 3.81 22.50 19.08
CA VAL A 535 3.81 22.58 20.55
C VAL A 535 2.39 22.75 21.08
N PHE A 536 2.16 22.33 22.31
CA PHE A 536 0.93 22.56 23.07
C PHE A 536 1.22 23.57 24.18
N LEU A 537 0.45 24.65 24.26
CA LEU A 537 0.59 25.63 25.34
C LEU A 537 0.20 25.01 26.69
N ASP A 538 1.02 25.23 27.74
CA ASP A 538 0.78 24.65 29.08
C ASP A 538 -0.51 25.18 29.75
N ASP A 539 -1.01 26.35 29.35
CA ASP A 539 -2.15 27.04 29.98
C ASP A 539 -3.52 26.73 29.34
N THR A 540 -3.54 26.40 28.05
CA THR A 540 -4.76 26.22 27.25
C THR A 540 -4.84 24.86 26.56
N GLY A 541 -3.73 24.16 26.39
CA GLY A 541 -3.64 22.98 25.52
C GLY A 541 -3.78 23.30 24.02
N GLU A 542 -3.77 24.58 23.65
CA GLU A 542 -3.85 25.05 22.26
C GLU A 542 -2.63 24.54 21.46
N THR A 543 -2.89 24.10 20.23
CA THR A 543 -1.87 23.51 19.35
C THR A 543 -1.28 24.58 18.44
N VAL A 544 -0.01 24.92 18.65
CA VAL A 544 0.70 25.96 17.91
C VAL A 544 1.76 25.32 17.01
N PRO A 545 1.78 25.60 15.70
CA PRO A 545 2.87 25.17 14.83
C PRO A 545 4.17 25.92 15.18
N ILE A 546 5.31 25.25 15.15
CA ILE A 546 6.61 25.93 15.23
C ILE A 546 6.89 26.69 13.94
N LEU A 547 7.82 27.65 13.96
CA LEU A 547 8.11 28.46 12.79
C LEU A 547 8.87 27.66 11.73
N GLU A 548 8.61 27.91 10.44
CA GLU A 548 9.32 27.24 9.34
C GLU A 548 10.83 27.53 9.36
N THR A 549 11.23 28.66 9.94
CA THR A 549 12.62 29.06 10.19
C THR A 549 13.30 28.31 11.34
N GLU A 550 12.54 27.52 12.12
CA GLU A 550 13.05 26.66 13.20
C GLU A 550 13.13 25.18 12.78
N LEU A 551 12.85 24.87 11.51
CA LEU A 551 12.98 23.52 10.95
C LEU A 551 14.42 23.23 10.52
N PRO A 552 14.96 22.01 10.74
CA PRO A 552 14.29 20.84 11.32
C PRO A 552 14.13 20.91 12.84
N LEU A 553 12.96 20.49 13.34
CA LEU A 553 12.85 20.06 14.73
C LEU A 553 13.54 18.70 14.86
N THR A 554 14.77 18.69 15.37
CA THR A 554 15.58 17.48 15.46
C THR A 554 15.14 16.54 16.59
N LEU A 555 15.20 15.24 16.31
CA LEU A 555 14.99 14.18 17.30
C LEU A 555 16.05 14.27 18.41
N PRO A 556 15.69 14.22 19.72
CA PRO A 556 16.67 14.21 20.80
C PRO A 556 17.38 12.86 20.89
N GLU A 557 18.60 12.84 21.39
CA GLU A 557 19.29 11.59 21.72
C GLU A 557 18.73 11.04 23.04
N LEU A 558 18.45 9.72 23.07
CA LEU A 558 17.91 8.99 24.21
C LEU A 558 18.65 7.65 24.36
N ASP A 559 19.10 7.34 25.57
CA ASP A 559 19.65 6.02 25.91
C ASP A 559 18.56 4.94 25.97
N ASP A 560 17.38 5.31 26.49
CA ASP A 560 16.22 4.41 26.63
C ASP A 560 15.05 4.84 25.73
N PHE A 561 15.08 4.38 24.49
CA PHE A 561 14.02 4.56 23.49
C PHE A 561 12.95 3.44 23.51
N SER A 562 12.91 2.58 24.55
CA SER A 562 11.88 1.55 24.68
C SER A 562 10.47 2.14 24.90
N PRO A 563 9.38 1.42 24.56
CA PRO A 563 8.02 1.88 24.85
C PRO A 563 7.75 2.07 26.35
N THR A 564 6.94 3.08 26.68
CA THR A 564 6.64 3.50 28.06
C THR A 564 5.71 2.54 28.83
N GLY A 565 5.04 1.62 28.14
CA GLY A 565 4.00 0.75 28.70
C GLY A 565 2.65 1.44 28.98
N THR A 566 2.63 2.75 29.23
CA THR A 566 1.41 3.54 29.49
C THR A 566 0.63 3.88 28.21
N GLY A 567 1.35 3.98 27.09
CA GLY A 567 0.85 4.50 25.82
C GLY A 567 1.36 5.89 25.46
N GLU A 568 2.19 6.50 26.31
CA GLU A 568 2.97 7.68 25.93
C GLU A 568 4.08 7.30 24.92
N PRO A 569 4.39 8.14 23.92
CA PRO A 569 5.57 7.95 23.08
C PRO A 569 6.88 7.94 23.90
N PRO A 570 7.92 7.19 23.49
CA PRO A 570 9.23 7.21 24.15
C PRO A 570 9.85 8.61 24.31
N LEU A 571 9.51 9.56 23.44
CA LEU A 571 9.96 10.95 23.55
C LEU A 571 9.46 11.66 24.82
N SER A 572 8.43 11.17 25.53
CA SER A 572 8.03 11.76 26.82
C SER A 572 9.14 11.68 27.88
N LYS A 573 10.04 10.70 27.76
CA LYS A 573 11.24 10.55 28.60
C LYS A 573 12.26 11.68 28.40
N ALA A 574 12.25 12.37 27.26
CA ALA A 574 13.18 13.46 26.94
C ALA A 574 12.77 14.79 27.60
N VAL A 575 12.58 14.80 28.93
CA VAL A 575 11.90 15.89 29.68
C VAL A 575 12.43 17.30 29.38
N SER A 576 13.74 17.45 29.13
CA SER A 576 14.39 18.72 28.76
C SER A 576 14.15 19.16 27.31
N TRP A 577 13.84 18.24 26.40
CA TRP A 577 13.42 18.50 25.02
C TRP A 577 11.90 18.67 24.93
N VAL A 578 11.11 17.92 25.70
CA VAL A 578 9.65 18.05 25.73
C VAL A 578 9.25 19.44 26.23
N LYS A 579 9.85 19.91 27.34
CA LYS A 579 9.60 21.25 27.88
C LYS A 579 10.22 22.31 26.97
N THR A 580 9.41 23.26 26.52
CA THR A 580 9.82 24.32 25.61
C THR A 580 8.99 25.59 25.85
N LYS A 581 9.00 26.50 24.87
CA LYS A 581 8.09 27.65 24.81
C LYS A 581 7.49 27.72 23.41
N ASP A 582 6.34 28.38 23.30
CA ASP A 582 5.88 28.87 22.00
C ASP A 582 6.83 29.99 21.52
N PRO A 583 7.40 29.91 20.30
CA PRO A 583 8.31 30.91 19.76
C PRO A 583 7.67 32.30 19.55
N LEU A 584 6.34 32.39 19.41
CA LEU A 584 5.63 33.65 19.15
C LEU A 584 5.23 34.40 20.44
N SER A 585 4.54 33.73 21.38
CA SER A 585 4.12 34.37 22.64
C SER A 585 5.12 34.24 23.78
N GLY A 586 6.11 33.36 23.68
CA GLY A 586 7.07 33.06 24.75
C GLY A 586 6.48 32.32 25.96
N LYS A 587 5.19 31.91 25.89
CA LYS A 587 4.52 31.10 26.91
C LYS A 587 5.20 29.73 27.09
N PRO A 588 5.16 29.13 28.30
CA PRO A 588 5.51 27.73 28.50
C PRO A 588 4.67 26.80 27.62
N ALA A 589 5.34 25.83 27.00
CA ALA A 589 4.71 24.88 26.09
C ALA A 589 5.43 23.52 26.11
N ARG A 590 4.79 22.50 25.53
CA ARG A 590 5.35 21.15 25.38
C ARG A 590 5.39 20.74 23.92
N ARG A 591 6.50 20.20 23.44
CA ARG A 591 6.58 19.60 22.10
C ARG A 591 5.65 18.39 22.01
N GLU A 592 5.09 18.16 20.81
CA GLU A 592 4.48 16.86 20.49
C GLU A 592 5.54 15.76 20.65
N THR A 593 5.13 14.64 21.24
CA THR A 593 6.02 13.49 21.54
C THR A 593 5.77 12.32 20.59
N SER A 594 4.65 12.34 19.87
CA SER A 594 4.39 11.41 18.78
C SER A 594 5.27 11.75 17.58
N THR A 595 5.83 10.73 16.94
CA THR A 595 6.54 10.87 15.66
C THR A 595 5.58 10.66 14.48
N MET A 596 6.00 11.08 13.30
CA MET A 596 5.34 10.75 12.03
C MET A 596 5.46 9.25 11.73
N PRO A 597 4.62 8.69 10.85
CA PRO A 597 4.80 7.34 10.36
C PRO A 597 5.91 7.36 9.30
N GLN A 598 6.65 6.26 9.13
CA GLN A 598 7.74 6.13 8.16
C GLN A 598 7.35 6.58 6.74
N TRP A 599 6.10 6.34 6.34
CA TRP A 599 5.55 6.76 5.05
C TRP A 599 5.55 8.28 4.82
N ALA A 600 5.64 9.12 5.86
CA ALA A 600 5.78 10.56 5.73
C ALA A 600 7.05 10.93 4.95
N GLY A 601 8.19 10.34 5.31
CA GLY A 601 9.43 10.49 4.56
C GLY A 601 9.32 9.97 3.12
N SER A 602 8.63 8.85 2.91
CA SER A 602 8.56 8.19 1.59
C SER A 602 7.42 8.64 0.65
N CYS A 603 6.51 9.54 1.04
CA CYS A 603 5.42 10.01 0.16
C CYS A 603 5.80 11.11 -0.86
N TRP A 604 7.04 11.63 -0.83
CA TRP A 604 7.46 12.78 -1.65
C TRP A 604 8.90 12.71 -2.18
N TYR A 605 9.66 11.67 -1.82
CA TYR A 605 11.10 11.53 -2.09
C TYR A 605 11.50 11.63 -3.58
N TYR A 606 10.60 11.26 -4.49
CA TYR A 606 10.77 11.39 -5.94
C TYR A 606 10.92 12.84 -6.41
N LEU A 607 10.32 13.81 -5.70
CA LEU A 607 10.59 15.23 -5.94
C LEU A 607 11.98 15.62 -5.43
N ARG A 608 12.38 15.10 -4.26
CA ARG A 608 13.66 15.48 -3.65
C ARG A 608 14.86 15.03 -4.46
N PHE A 609 14.78 13.89 -5.14
CA PHE A 609 15.83 13.43 -6.06
C PHE A 609 16.10 14.37 -7.24
N MET A 610 15.15 15.25 -7.59
CA MET A 610 15.35 16.28 -8.61
C MET A 610 16.31 17.38 -8.13
N ASP A 611 16.39 17.64 -6.82
CA ASP A 611 17.22 18.71 -6.23
C ASP A 611 17.66 18.45 -4.77
N PRO A 612 18.36 17.34 -4.48
CA PRO A 612 18.45 16.80 -3.11
C PRO A 612 19.26 17.65 -2.12
N LYS A 613 20.04 18.61 -2.62
CA LYS A 613 20.96 19.46 -1.85
C LYS A 613 20.44 20.88 -1.59
N ASN A 614 19.24 21.21 -2.05
CA ASN A 614 18.66 22.55 -1.91
C ASN A 614 18.22 22.81 -0.45
N SER A 615 18.83 23.81 0.19
CA SER A 615 18.56 24.19 1.59
C SER A 615 17.46 25.25 1.75
N GLU A 616 16.93 25.78 0.65
CA GLU A 616 16.01 26.93 0.62
C GLU A 616 14.61 26.51 0.14
N GLU A 617 14.52 25.53 -0.76
CA GLU A 617 13.27 24.98 -1.30
C GLU A 617 13.23 23.43 -1.22
N LEU A 618 12.00 22.89 -1.24
CA LEU A 618 11.70 21.45 -1.34
C LEU A 618 12.40 20.82 -2.57
N VAL A 619 12.24 21.50 -3.70
CA VAL A 619 12.83 21.25 -5.01
C VAL A 619 12.81 22.57 -5.79
N GLU A 620 13.89 22.93 -6.49
CA GLU A 620 13.86 24.12 -7.35
C GLU A 620 12.79 23.97 -8.45
N LYS A 621 11.86 24.92 -8.53
CA LYS A 621 10.73 24.88 -9.48
C LYS A 621 11.13 24.62 -10.95
N ARG A 622 12.30 25.09 -11.40
CA ARG A 622 12.79 24.80 -12.76
C ARG A 622 13.16 23.32 -12.95
N LYS A 623 13.76 22.69 -11.93
CA LYS A 623 14.10 21.26 -11.94
C LYS A 623 12.86 20.40 -11.80
N GLU A 624 11.91 20.81 -10.97
CA GLU A 624 10.57 20.20 -10.87
C GLU A 624 9.85 20.19 -12.23
N MET A 625 9.74 21.34 -12.89
CA MET A 625 9.08 21.46 -14.20
C MET A 625 9.82 20.68 -15.32
N TYR A 626 11.15 20.54 -15.23
CA TYR A 626 11.94 19.81 -16.22
C TYR A 626 11.86 18.28 -16.06
N TRP A 627 12.01 17.78 -14.83
CA TRP A 627 11.90 16.33 -14.57
C TRP A 627 10.45 15.86 -14.57
N ASN A 628 9.52 16.71 -14.12
CA ASN A 628 8.07 16.47 -14.10
C ASN A 628 7.74 15.11 -13.44
N GLN A 629 6.67 14.44 -13.86
CA GLN A 629 6.37 13.06 -13.47
C GLN A 629 7.54 12.11 -13.77
N VAL A 630 7.68 11.10 -12.90
CA VAL A 630 8.54 9.93 -13.12
C VAL A 630 8.08 9.22 -14.41
N ASP A 631 9.01 8.87 -15.30
CA ASP A 631 8.67 8.21 -16.58
C ASP A 631 8.49 6.69 -16.42
N VAL A 632 9.26 6.05 -15.53
CA VAL A 632 9.04 4.66 -15.10
C VAL A 632 9.32 4.51 -13.62
N TYR A 633 8.34 3.97 -12.89
CA TYR A 633 8.43 3.66 -11.46
C TYR A 633 8.28 2.14 -11.23
N VAL A 634 9.27 1.51 -10.60
CA VAL A 634 9.28 0.06 -10.36
C VAL A 634 9.21 -0.24 -8.86
N GLY A 635 8.32 -1.17 -8.49
CA GLY A 635 7.98 -1.39 -7.09
C GLY A 635 7.15 -2.64 -6.81
N GLY A 636 6.88 -2.89 -5.52
CA GLY A 636 6.06 -4.00 -5.06
C GLY A 636 4.57 -3.69 -5.08
N ALA A 637 3.74 -4.61 -5.59
CA ALA A 637 2.29 -4.50 -5.58
C ALA A 637 1.69 -4.39 -4.16
N GLU A 638 2.41 -4.84 -3.12
CA GLU A 638 2.05 -4.63 -1.72
C GLU A 638 1.90 -3.14 -1.33
N HIS A 639 2.43 -2.20 -2.12
CA HIS A 639 2.33 -0.76 -1.88
C HIS A 639 1.12 -0.10 -2.56
N ALA A 640 0.25 -0.87 -3.24
CA ALA A 640 -0.89 -0.39 -4.03
C ALA A 640 -1.82 0.56 -3.26
N VAL A 641 -2.33 0.13 -2.10
CA VAL A 641 -3.26 0.92 -1.26
C VAL A 641 -2.57 1.74 -0.17
N LEU A 642 -1.24 1.58 -0.05
CA LEU A 642 -0.39 2.21 0.95
C LEU A 642 0.38 3.38 0.32
N HIS A 643 1.69 3.22 0.11
CA HIS A 643 2.60 4.26 -0.35
C HIS A 643 2.16 4.87 -1.69
N LEU A 644 1.58 4.11 -2.63
CA LEU A 644 1.09 4.67 -3.89
C LEU A 644 -0.14 5.57 -3.70
N LEU A 645 -1.04 5.23 -2.78
CA LEU A 645 -2.22 6.06 -2.46
C LEU A 645 -1.81 7.31 -1.67
N TYR A 646 -0.98 7.14 -0.64
CA TYR A 646 -0.47 8.24 0.18
C TYR A 646 0.42 9.22 -0.61
N SER A 647 1.23 8.75 -1.55
CA SER A 647 2.01 9.61 -2.46
C SER A 647 1.11 10.43 -3.38
N ARG A 648 0.06 9.82 -3.97
CA ARG A 648 -0.93 10.55 -4.79
C ARG A 648 -1.64 11.62 -3.95
N PHE A 649 -1.99 11.33 -2.69
CA PHE A 649 -2.56 12.30 -1.77
C PHE A 649 -1.59 13.45 -1.42
N TRP A 650 -0.35 13.16 -1.02
CA TRP A 650 0.64 14.19 -0.68
C TRP A 650 0.96 15.10 -1.86
N HIS A 651 1.08 14.54 -3.06
CA HIS A 651 1.30 15.29 -4.29
C HIS A 651 0.14 16.27 -4.59
N LYS A 652 -1.10 15.77 -4.57
CA LYS A 652 -2.31 16.57 -4.85
C LYS A 652 -2.66 17.54 -3.71
N GLY A 653 -2.36 17.19 -2.46
CA GLY A 653 -2.69 17.96 -1.27
C GLY A 653 -1.73 19.10 -0.95
N ILE A 654 -0.54 19.11 -1.55
CA ILE A 654 0.53 20.08 -1.26
C ILE A 654 1.02 20.75 -2.54
N ILE A 655 1.66 19.98 -3.42
CA ILE A 655 2.48 20.45 -4.54
C ILE A 655 1.66 21.09 -5.66
N LEU A 656 0.53 20.49 -6.04
CA LEU A 656 -0.28 20.99 -7.17
C LEU A 656 -1.17 22.21 -6.87
N GLY A 657 -1.36 22.58 -5.60
CA GLY A 657 -2.21 23.71 -5.20
C GLY A 657 -3.69 23.58 -5.62
N GLU A 658 -4.37 24.71 -5.80
CA GLU A 658 -5.67 24.73 -6.48
C GLU A 658 -5.47 24.57 -7.99
N VAL A 659 -6.20 23.64 -8.61
CA VAL A 659 -6.05 23.30 -10.02
C VAL A 659 -6.65 24.40 -10.90
N GLN A 660 -5.82 25.10 -11.66
CA GLN A 660 -6.29 25.92 -12.79
C GLN A 660 -6.48 25.02 -14.01
N TYR A 661 -7.74 24.90 -14.45
CA TYR A 661 -8.10 24.16 -15.66
C TYR A 661 -7.73 24.97 -16.91
N ILE A 662 -6.84 24.42 -17.75
CA ILE A 662 -6.52 24.94 -19.07
C ILE A 662 -7.17 24.02 -20.11
N ALA A 663 -8.17 24.54 -20.84
CA ALA A 663 -8.83 23.81 -21.92
C ALA A 663 -8.33 24.33 -23.27
N TYR A 664 -7.88 23.42 -24.13
CA TYR A 664 -7.47 23.75 -25.50
C TYR A 664 -8.69 24.07 -26.36
N LYS A 665 -8.48 24.98 -27.31
CA LYS A 665 -9.46 25.32 -28.33
C LYS A 665 -8.93 25.05 -29.73
N ASP A 666 -9.81 24.64 -30.63
CA ASP A 666 -9.53 24.62 -32.06
C ASP A 666 -9.49 26.04 -32.66
N THR A 667 -9.22 26.13 -33.95
CA THR A 667 -9.17 27.41 -34.71
C THR A 667 -10.51 28.13 -34.80
N ASP A 668 -11.62 27.43 -34.53
CA ASP A 668 -12.98 27.93 -34.63
C ASP A 668 -13.57 28.29 -33.25
N GLY A 669 -12.79 28.06 -32.18
CA GLY A 669 -13.07 28.47 -30.81
C GLY A 669 -13.77 27.41 -29.93
N ASN A 670 -13.96 26.19 -30.42
CA ASN A 670 -14.57 25.09 -29.69
C ASN A 670 -13.54 24.43 -28.75
N PHE A 671 -13.97 23.97 -27.58
CA PHE A 671 -13.11 23.20 -26.69
C PHE A 671 -12.89 21.78 -27.23
N ILE A 672 -11.65 21.30 -27.22
CA ILE A 672 -11.27 19.96 -27.66
C ILE A 672 -10.76 19.11 -26.49
N SER A 673 -11.04 17.81 -26.53
CA SER A 673 -10.41 16.84 -25.62
C SER A 673 -8.90 16.77 -25.90
N ALA A 674 -8.09 16.49 -24.88
CA ALA A 674 -6.67 16.22 -25.06
C ALA A 674 -6.46 14.91 -25.86
N ASP A 675 -7.24 13.88 -25.52
CA ASP A 675 -7.16 12.54 -26.07
C ASP A 675 -8.56 11.94 -26.32
N SER A 676 -8.69 11.05 -27.31
CA SER A 676 -9.94 10.28 -27.56
C SER A 676 -9.75 9.07 -28.52
N GLY A 677 -10.02 7.84 -28.07
CA GLY A 677 -10.06 6.62 -28.89
C GLY A 677 -10.31 5.33 -28.06
N THR A 678 -11.05 4.34 -28.59
CA THR A 678 -11.62 3.18 -27.85
C THR A 678 -11.83 1.93 -28.74
N ALA A 679 -11.96 0.67 -28.27
CA ALA A 679 -11.74 0.06 -26.94
C ALA A 679 -10.81 -1.20 -27.06
N VAL A 680 -11.07 -2.47 -26.71
CA VAL A 680 -12.25 -3.30 -26.33
C VAL A 680 -11.82 -4.40 -25.31
N GLU A 681 -12.77 -5.04 -24.63
CA GLU A 681 -12.63 -6.04 -23.54
C GLU A 681 -12.05 -7.42 -23.92
N HIS A 682 -11.63 -8.22 -22.91
CA HIS A 682 -11.80 -9.70 -22.74
C HIS A 682 -11.56 -10.10 -21.24
N GLN A 683 -12.12 -11.23 -20.75
CA GLN A 683 -12.09 -11.67 -19.32
C GLN A 683 -11.45 -13.06 -19.07
N GLN A 684 -11.02 -13.39 -17.83
CA GLN A 684 -10.69 -14.75 -17.35
C GLN A 684 -10.65 -14.92 -15.80
N GLU A 685 -10.71 -16.17 -15.29
CA GLU A 685 -10.92 -16.55 -13.87
C GLU A 685 -9.83 -17.54 -13.33
N ILE A 686 -9.74 -17.78 -12.00
CA ILE A 686 -8.69 -18.61 -11.34
C ILE A 686 -9.28 -19.54 -10.24
N ILE A 687 -8.79 -20.80 -10.17
CA ILE A 687 -9.23 -21.89 -9.27
C ILE A 687 -8.10 -22.34 -8.28
N PRO A 688 -8.39 -22.91 -7.08
CA PRO A 688 -7.37 -23.20 -6.03
C PRO A 688 -6.40 -24.39 -6.25
N GLU A 689 -5.41 -24.51 -5.35
CA GLU A 689 -4.19 -25.33 -5.52
C GLU A 689 -4.15 -26.68 -4.80
N GLU A 690 -4.67 -26.83 -3.57
CA GLU A 690 -4.33 -28.01 -2.73
C GLU A 690 -4.91 -29.36 -3.21
N LYS A 691 -5.58 -29.35 -4.37
CA LYS A 691 -6.11 -30.53 -5.04
C LYS A 691 -5.17 -31.09 -6.15
N VAL A 692 -4.05 -30.44 -6.48
CA VAL A 692 -3.22 -30.61 -7.71
C VAL A 692 -2.30 -31.86 -7.79
N MET A 693 -2.19 -32.45 -9.00
CA MET A 693 -1.08 -33.25 -9.56
C MET A 693 -0.81 -32.88 -11.03
N LYS A 694 0.42 -32.95 -11.57
CA LYS A 694 0.70 -32.53 -12.97
C LYS A 694 0.49 -33.67 -13.99
N SER A 695 -0.18 -33.37 -15.11
CA SER A 695 -0.35 -34.27 -16.26
C SER A 695 -0.32 -33.49 -17.58
N GLY A 696 0.60 -33.85 -18.49
CA GLY A 696 0.86 -33.07 -19.73
C GLY A 696 1.27 -31.62 -19.41
N ASP A 697 0.71 -30.67 -20.15
CA ASP A 697 0.90 -29.23 -19.90
C ASP A 697 0.02 -28.67 -18.77
N SER A 698 -0.83 -29.51 -18.15
CA SER A 698 -1.86 -29.10 -17.19
C SER A 698 -1.66 -29.69 -15.78
N PHE A 699 -2.42 -29.18 -14.82
CA PHE A 699 -2.46 -29.60 -13.42
C PHE A 699 -3.88 -30.09 -13.09
N VAL A 700 -4.06 -31.30 -12.54
CA VAL A 700 -5.36 -31.98 -12.37
C VAL A 700 -5.58 -32.54 -10.95
N LEU A 701 -6.78 -33.05 -10.63
CA LEU A 701 -7.10 -33.50 -9.27
C LEU A 701 -6.34 -34.79 -8.90
N LYS A 702 -5.70 -34.77 -7.73
CA LYS A 702 -4.93 -35.90 -7.21
C LYS A 702 -5.77 -37.15 -6.93
N ASP A 703 -7.03 -36.96 -6.52
CA ASP A 703 -7.97 -38.03 -6.21
C ASP A 703 -8.97 -38.32 -7.35
N ASN A 704 -8.94 -37.51 -8.43
CA ASN A 704 -9.70 -37.72 -9.67
C ASN A 704 -9.02 -36.97 -10.84
N PRO A 705 -8.18 -37.63 -11.67
CA PRO A 705 -7.35 -36.95 -12.68
C PRO A 705 -8.07 -36.18 -13.79
N ASP A 706 -9.40 -36.23 -13.88
CA ASP A 706 -10.19 -35.59 -14.96
C ASP A 706 -10.51 -34.09 -14.71
N ILE A 707 -10.10 -33.49 -13.58
CA ILE A 707 -10.50 -32.12 -13.18
C ILE A 707 -9.28 -31.20 -13.02
N CYS A 708 -9.22 -30.04 -13.68
CA CYS A 708 -8.04 -29.15 -13.80
C CYS A 708 -7.94 -28.04 -12.71
N LEU A 709 -6.72 -27.57 -12.39
CA LEU A 709 -6.37 -26.75 -11.19
C LEU A 709 -5.13 -25.84 -11.39
N ILE A 710 -4.76 -24.96 -10.43
CA ILE A 710 -3.72 -23.88 -10.58
C ILE A 710 -2.86 -23.71 -9.31
N ALA A 711 -1.62 -23.20 -9.40
CA ALA A 711 -0.65 -23.08 -8.28
C ALA A 711 -0.02 -21.67 -8.06
N ARG A 712 0.38 -21.37 -6.81
CA ARG A 712 1.01 -20.11 -6.34
C ARG A 712 2.27 -20.36 -5.49
N SER A 713 3.11 -19.33 -5.34
CA SER A 713 4.23 -19.30 -4.38
C SER A 713 4.11 -18.14 -3.38
N HIS A 714 5.12 -17.95 -2.53
CA HIS A 714 5.24 -16.77 -1.66
C HIS A 714 6.52 -15.98 -1.95
N LYS A 715 6.43 -14.65 -1.84
CA LYS A 715 7.56 -13.72 -1.96
C LYS A 715 8.63 -14.02 -0.91
N MET A 716 9.90 -13.73 -1.22
CA MET A 716 10.98 -13.77 -0.23
C MET A 716 10.84 -12.60 0.75
N SER A 717 10.99 -12.86 2.05
CA SER A 717 10.99 -11.80 3.07
C SER A 717 11.91 -12.16 4.24
N LYS A 718 12.50 -11.13 4.87
CA LYS A 718 13.36 -11.29 6.06
C LYS A 718 12.61 -11.97 7.21
N SER A 719 11.33 -11.64 7.39
CA SER A 719 10.42 -12.24 8.39
C SER A 719 10.14 -13.74 8.19
N ARG A 720 10.38 -14.30 6.99
CA ARG A 720 10.15 -15.72 6.67
C ARG A 720 11.43 -16.55 6.60
N GLY A 721 12.61 -15.95 6.83
CA GLY A 721 13.90 -16.64 6.82
C GLY A 721 14.30 -17.26 5.46
N ASN A 722 13.57 -16.98 4.38
CA ASN A 722 13.74 -17.59 3.05
C ASN A 722 14.58 -16.72 2.11
N VAL A 723 15.44 -15.88 2.66
CA VAL A 723 16.28 -14.90 1.94
C VAL A 723 17.54 -15.57 1.38
N VAL A 724 17.77 -15.37 0.08
CA VAL A 724 19.11 -15.52 -0.53
C VAL A 724 19.76 -14.13 -0.61
N ASN A 725 21.00 -14.03 -0.14
CA ASN A 725 21.83 -12.82 -0.20
C ASN A 725 22.50 -12.75 -1.58
N PRO A 726 22.42 -11.62 -2.32
CA PRO A 726 22.98 -11.54 -3.67
C PRO A 726 24.51 -11.68 -3.70
N ASP A 727 25.22 -11.31 -2.63
CA ASP A 727 26.69 -11.42 -2.58
C ASP A 727 27.18 -12.87 -2.74
N ASP A 728 26.43 -13.84 -2.22
CA ASP A 728 26.79 -15.26 -2.31
C ASP A 728 26.78 -15.69 -3.79
N VAL A 729 25.80 -15.20 -4.57
CA VAL A 729 25.66 -15.45 -6.01
C VAL A 729 26.69 -14.66 -6.82
N VAL A 730 26.93 -13.38 -6.49
CA VAL A 730 27.93 -12.53 -7.16
C VAL A 730 29.35 -13.07 -6.95
N SER A 731 29.65 -13.60 -5.77
CA SER A 731 30.94 -14.22 -5.44
C SER A 731 31.22 -15.49 -6.27
N GLU A 732 30.19 -16.32 -6.49
CA GLU A 732 30.32 -17.59 -7.21
C GLU A 732 30.17 -17.46 -8.75
N TYR A 733 29.34 -16.52 -9.23
CA TYR A 733 28.93 -16.42 -10.65
C TYR A 733 29.12 -15.04 -11.30
N GLY A 734 29.36 -13.97 -10.54
CA GLY A 734 29.41 -12.58 -11.04
C GLY A 734 28.06 -11.87 -11.08
N ALA A 735 28.09 -10.54 -11.03
CA ALA A 735 26.93 -9.67 -11.12
C ALA A 735 26.24 -9.74 -12.49
N ASP A 736 27.00 -9.83 -13.59
CA ASP A 736 26.46 -9.97 -14.94
C ASP A 736 25.57 -11.23 -15.04
N SER A 737 26.02 -12.34 -14.45
CA SER A 737 25.32 -13.63 -14.46
C SER A 737 24.02 -13.61 -13.63
N LEU A 738 24.05 -13.01 -12.43
CA LEU A 738 22.86 -12.85 -11.59
C LEU A 738 21.80 -12.00 -12.31
N ARG A 739 22.20 -10.85 -12.85
CA ARG A 739 21.32 -9.93 -13.57
C ARG A 739 20.72 -10.57 -14.83
N LEU A 740 21.54 -11.30 -15.60
CA LEU A 740 21.06 -12.03 -16.78
C LEU A 740 20.06 -13.13 -16.38
N TYR A 741 20.33 -13.86 -15.29
CA TYR A 741 19.42 -14.88 -14.78
C TYR A 741 18.08 -14.29 -14.34
N GLU A 742 18.08 -13.19 -13.59
CA GLU A 742 16.88 -12.46 -13.17
C GLU A 742 15.99 -12.05 -14.36
N MET A 743 16.58 -11.52 -15.43
CA MET A 743 15.86 -11.11 -16.64
C MET A 743 15.46 -12.28 -17.56
N PHE A 744 16.05 -13.46 -17.39
CA PHE A 744 15.79 -14.66 -18.21
C PHE A 744 14.85 -15.68 -17.53
N MET A 745 14.55 -15.50 -16.23
CA MET A 745 13.60 -16.34 -15.48
C MET A 745 12.17 -16.34 -16.06
N GLY A 746 11.80 -15.28 -16.78
CA GLY A 746 10.50 -15.10 -17.40
C GLY A 746 10.31 -13.64 -17.82
N PRO A 747 9.17 -13.26 -18.41
CA PRO A 747 8.85 -11.84 -18.55
C PRO A 747 8.78 -11.21 -17.16
N LEU A 748 9.45 -10.06 -17.03
CA LEU A 748 9.01 -9.01 -16.13
C LEU A 748 7.60 -8.62 -16.57
N ARG A 749 6.62 -9.28 -15.95
CA ARG A 749 5.23 -8.81 -15.86
C ARG A 749 5.16 -7.65 -14.90
#